data_AF-A0A1M7NQF6-F1
#
_entry.id   AF-A0A1M7NQF6-F1
#
_cell.length_a   1.000
_cell.length_b   1.000
_cell.length_c   1.000
_cell.angle_alpha   90.00
_cell.angle_beta   90.00
_cell.angle_gamma   90.00
#
_symmetry.space_group_name_H-M   'P 1'
#
loop_
_entity.id
_entity.type
_entity.pdbx_description
1 polymer ?
#
loop_
_entity_poly.entity_id
_entity_poly.type
_entity_poly.pdbx_seq_one_letter_code
_entity_poly.pdbx_strand_id
1 'polypeptide(L)'
;MRSKMADGRWMMWLCAVGLFMIQCLVFTSCKTEDDKIIYQDSRRWVEKTVAVVAPLNDPIMKARLERTAEWMLKSLHNAQLHDTLCIDLKLEWYDENGNDLKSLGERLANRDDLLAVIGPFDSDNVEQLAPYCQQTKKPLILPTATSESVIRRFAITSTGSGQQPFLWSLTETDVSLSEVLMSLYANFLAIRGGTWKDREQYSGLFAPANTYGQTFVEWAPFQATEVGIGFATCEQYTSTDDLCGRVRNYLDYMRDQGVLAMEVAHFVVAQNVEQIYQLARMRSEWWGADPDDPSNDNPGGNDIRLMWAPVYYACSNLTDEGIQALGDRGVALTNGYQGFSPYADPMTGFEMSYESRFGTKPTFAECKFYDALLLAAFASNYLEHHQEVQNLNDAIIDICTTNNLLSGFAWSEAGMELYLSALEQGQLLGFKGACGSVQFDSECYTAALNTTYVNWIINKGHLYHQSYYSTQGNAQTSQTLASWNYIMKDAEKLFDSRYKTSIIPIAYPDLTSQYAVLVQGSNGWSNYRHEADVLSIYQMLKHNGYDDDHIILVTSDDAANATKNSDKGAVRTDPDGKNLYEGAVIDYKNADLTPQDICNILKGVKTDKTPVVLPADAGQNVLLFWSGHGRSEAVNGANEMAWRDLPAGQGMTADLLSQTLQQMADQKQFRQMLVCLEPCYSANMGVALEGITGVLAICSAGPYEQSFADSWSNELNVWMCDRFSRNLVGHVSSMPDGTYRDLYLYCAQHTLGSHVGIYNNMNFGNLYATGPKDFFVKRK
;
A
#
# COMPACT_ATOMS: atom_id res chain seq x y z
N MET A 1 -60.84 28.22 83.05
CA MET A 1 -61.05 27.26 81.94
C MET A 1 -61.07 28.02 80.63
N ARG A 2 -59.98 27.95 79.86
CA ARG A 2 -59.81 28.51 78.51
C ARG A 2 -58.86 27.59 77.75
N SER A 3 -59.27 27.19 76.54
CA SER A 3 -58.45 27.00 75.32
C SER A 3 -57.31 25.94 75.36
N LYS A 4 -56.96 25.18 74.32
CA LYS A 4 -56.99 25.43 72.86
C LYS A 4 -56.56 24.13 72.13
N MET A 5 -56.94 24.06 70.84
CA MET A 5 -56.28 23.37 69.70
C MET A 5 -56.32 21.82 69.72
N ALA A 6 -57.13 21.13 68.91
CA ALA A 6 -57.24 21.07 67.44
C ALA A 6 -56.01 20.41 66.78
N ASP A 7 -56.13 19.13 66.41
CA ASP A 7 -55.07 18.36 65.76
C ASP A 7 -55.54 17.72 64.43
N GLY A 8 -54.87 18.13 63.35
CA GLY A 8 -55.23 18.05 61.93
C GLY A 8 -55.24 16.69 61.24
N ARG A 9 -55.64 15.59 61.89
CA ARG A 9 -55.57 14.24 61.26
C ARG A 9 -56.76 13.89 60.36
N TRP A 10 -57.93 14.51 60.56
CA TRP A 10 -59.12 14.29 59.72
C TRP A 10 -59.10 15.08 58.41
N MET A 11 -58.39 16.22 58.39
CA MET A 11 -58.31 17.08 57.20
C MET A 11 -57.37 16.51 56.13
N MET A 12 -56.33 15.76 56.52
CA MET A 12 -55.44 15.06 55.57
C MET A 12 -56.13 13.89 54.86
N TRP A 13 -57.06 13.19 55.52
CA TRP A 13 -57.82 12.10 54.90
C TRP A 13 -58.83 12.60 53.86
N LEU A 14 -59.49 13.74 54.12
CA LEU A 14 -60.39 14.37 53.15
C LEU A 14 -59.64 14.99 51.96
N CYS A 15 -58.46 15.56 52.18
CA CYS A 15 -57.61 16.05 51.09
C CYS A 15 -57.03 14.91 50.22
N ALA A 16 -56.66 13.76 50.81
CA ALA A 16 -56.16 12.61 50.07
C ALA A 16 -57.24 11.96 49.20
N VAL A 17 -58.48 11.84 49.69
CA VAL A 17 -59.63 11.34 48.90
C VAL A 17 -60.04 12.35 47.83
N GLY A 18 -59.96 13.66 48.12
CA GLY A 18 -60.20 14.73 47.14
C GLY A 18 -59.16 14.78 46.01
N LEU A 19 -57.87 14.60 46.33
CA LEU A 19 -56.78 14.54 45.34
C LEU A 19 -56.82 13.27 44.49
N PHE A 20 -57.22 12.13 45.07
CA PHE A 20 -57.40 10.88 44.33
C PHE A 20 -58.61 10.93 43.39
N MET A 21 -59.71 11.60 43.79
CA MET A 21 -60.87 11.83 42.91
C MET A 21 -60.58 12.85 41.81
N ILE A 22 -59.77 13.88 42.06
CA ILE A 22 -59.33 14.83 41.02
C ILE A 22 -58.34 14.16 40.05
N GLN A 23 -57.44 13.29 40.52
CA GLN A 23 -56.60 12.50 39.62
C GLN A 23 -57.41 11.51 38.77
N CYS A 24 -58.43 10.85 39.32
CA CYS A 24 -59.32 9.97 38.53
C CYS A 24 -60.23 10.73 37.54
N LEU A 25 -60.59 11.99 37.82
CA LEU A 25 -61.38 12.83 36.92
C LEU A 25 -60.55 13.48 35.80
N VAL A 26 -59.23 13.62 35.97
CA VAL A 26 -58.32 14.06 34.89
C VAL A 26 -57.99 12.92 33.91
N PHE A 27 -58.22 11.65 34.29
CA PHE A 27 -58.07 10.48 33.40
C PHE A 27 -59.36 10.04 32.66
N THR A 28 -60.43 10.84 32.71
CA THR A 28 -61.67 10.57 31.95
C THR A 28 -62.17 11.82 31.23
N SER A 29 -61.30 12.50 30.48
CA SER A 29 -61.76 13.34 29.38
C SER A 29 -61.94 12.48 28.13
N CYS A 30 -63.18 12.40 27.66
CA CYS A 30 -63.60 11.66 26.48
C CYS A 30 -62.66 11.92 25.29
N LYS A 31 -62.01 10.86 24.80
CA LYS A 31 -61.50 10.79 23.43
C LYS A 31 -62.72 10.71 22.52
N THR A 32 -63.13 11.81 21.92
CA THR A 32 -63.87 11.75 20.66
C THR A 32 -62.87 11.31 19.59
N GLU A 33 -63.10 10.13 19.03
CA GLU A 33 -62.47 9.69 17.78
C GLU A 33 -62.90 10.68 16.68
N ASP A 34 -62.04 11.67 16.38
CA ASP A 34 -61.86 12.28 15.04
C ASP A 34 -60.93 13.51 15.00
N ASP A 35 -60.04 13.70 15.98
CA ASP A 35 -58.90 14.61 15.80
C ASP A 35 -57.65 13.81 15.43
N LYS A 36 -57.42 13.61 14.13
CA LYS A 36 -56.06 13.38 13.63
C LYS A 36 -55.24 14.62 14.00
N ILE A 37 -54.51 14.56 15.12
CA ILE A 37 -53.39 15.47 15.35
C ILE A 37 -52.38 15.15 14.25
N ILE A 38 -52.44 15.91 13.16
CA ILE A 38 -51.35 15.97 12.20
C ILE A 38 -50.24 16.69 12.94
N TYR A 39 -49.31 15.93 13.55
CA TYR A 39 -48.00 16.48 13.85
C TYR A 39 -47.40 16.86 12.50
N GLN A 40 -47.46 18.14 12.15
CA GLN A 40 -46.58 18.66 11.11
C GLN A 40 -45.18 18.47 11.65
N ASP A 41 -44.45 17.54 11.04
CA ASP A 41 -43.04 17.37 11.30
C ASP A 41 -42.35 18.72 11.04
N SER A 42 -41.95 19.40 12.12
CA SER A 42 -41.28 20.70 12.05
C SER A 42 -39.78 20.57 11.78
N ARG A 43 -39.27 19.35 11.60
CA ARG A 43 -37.85 19.06 11.34
C ARG A 43 -37.50 19.39 9.89
N ARG A 44 -36.32 19.96 9.69
CA ARG A 44 -35.79 20.22 8.35
C ARG A 44 -35.03 18.98 7.88
N TRP A 45 -35.66 18.17 7.04
CA TRP A 45 -34.99 17.07 6.34
C TRP A 45 -34.25 17.59 5.11
N VAL A 46 -32.95 17.31 5.03
CA VAL A 46 -32.11 17.62 3.87
C VAL A 46 -31.72 16.31 3.20
N GLU A 47 -32.32 16.04 2.04
CA GLU A 47 -31.95 14.89 1.20
C GLU A 47 -30.63 15.19 0.47
N LYS A 48 -29.70 14.23 0.51
CA LYS A 48 -28.41 14.27 -0.19
C LYS A 48 -28.25 13.02 -1.04
N THR A 49 -27.95 13.20 -2.33
CA THR A 49 -27.79 12.07 -3.24
C THR A 49 -26.34 11.58 -3.23
N VAL A 50 -26.15 10.27 -3.07
CA VAL A 50 -24.84 9.60 -3.09
C VAL A 50 -24.85 8.53 -4.17
N ALA A 51 -23.85 8.57 -5.06
CA ALA A 51 -23.66 7.51 -6.04
C ALA A 51 -22.86 6.37 -5.41
N VAL A 52 -23.38 5.15 -5.48
CA VAL A 52 -22.70 3.94 -5.00
C VAL A 52 -22.28 3.11 -6.21
N VAL A 53 -20.97 3.01 -6.43
CA VAL A 53 -20.34 2.22 -7.50
C VAL A 53 -19.82 0.93 -6.87
N ALA A 54 -20.51 -0.19 -7.10
CA ALA A 54 -20.32 -1.44 -6.34
C ALA A 54 -20.36 -2.68 -7.26
N PRO A 55 -19.88 -3.86 -6.81
CA PRO A 55 -19.92 -5.10 -7.59
C PRO A 55 -21.34 -5.68 -7.63
N LEU A 56 -22.20 -5.11 -8.48
CA LEU A 56 -23.62 -5.48 -8.55
C LEU A 56 -23.88 -6.71 -9.42
N ASN A 57 -22.87 -7.15 -10.17
CA ASN A 57 -22.88 -8.39 -10.93
C ASN A 57 -22.83 -9.66 -10.06
N ASP A 58 -22.33 -9.57 -8.82
CA ASP A 58 -22.41 -10.63 -7.81
C ASP A 58 -23.75 -10.50 -7.04
N PRO A 59 -24.71 -11.42 -7.22
CA PRO A 59 -26.00 -11.33 -6.56
C PRO A 59 -25.93 -11.43 -5.03
N ILE A 60 -24.96 -12.18 -4.48
CA ILE A 60 -24.78 -12.34 -3.03
C ILE A 60 -24.26 -11.02 -2.47
N MET A 61 -23.20 -10.46 -3.07
CA MET A 61 -22.63 -9.19 -2.63
C MET A 61 -23.63 -8.05 -2.77
N LYS A 62 -24.36 -7.98 -3.90
CA LYS A 62 -25.42 -6.99 -4.11
C LYS A 62 -26.46 -7.01 -2.99
N ALA A 63 -27.05 -8.18 -2.70
CA ALA A 63 -28.07 -8.30 -1.66
C ALA A 63 -27.53 -7.94 -0.27
N ARG A 64 -26.26 -8.25 -0.01
CA ARG A 64 -25.51 -7.90 1.21
C ARG A 64 -25.29 -6.39 1.37
N LEU A 65 -24.88 -5.71 0.30
CA LEU A 65 -24.71 -4.25 0.32
C LEU A 65 -26.06 -3.53 0.46
N GLU A 66 -27.09 -3.95 -0.26
CA GLU A 66 -28.43 -3.35 -0.20
C GLU A 66 -29.02 -3.45 1.22
N ARG A 67 -29.01 -4.64 1.85
CA ARG A 67 -29.51 -4.80 3.23
C ARG A 67 -28.70 -4.02 4.27
N THR A 68 -27.39 -3.87 4.04
CA THR A 68 -26.50 -3.10 4.91
C THR A 68 -26.80 -1.61 4.81
N ALA A 69 -27.00 -1.08 3.60
CA ALA A 69 -27.45 0.29 3.39
C ALA A 69 -28.82 0.54 4.03
N GLU A 70 -29.81 -0.33 3.81
CA GLU A 70 -31.14 -0.20 4.43
C GLU A 70 -31.07 -0.14 5.96
N TRP A 71 -30.21 -0.97 6.57
CA TRP A 71 -30.01 -0.94 8.01
C TRP A 71 -29.38 0.38 8.47
N MET A 72 -28.30 0.83 7.81
CA MET A 72 -27.63 2.08 8.13
C MET A 72 -28.59 3.27 8.02
N LEU A 73 -29.30 3.41 6.90
CA LEU A 73 -30.23 4.52 6.64
C LEU A 73 -31.37 4.56 7.65
N LYS A 74 -31.92 3.39 8.00
CA LYS A 74 -32.96 3.30 9.03
C LYS A 74 -32.44 3.71 10.41
N SER A 75 -31.24 3.27 10.78
CA SER A 75 -30.63 3.62 12.06
C SER A 75 -30.28 5.12 12.12
N LEU A 76 -29.79 5.70 11.02
CA LEU A 76 -29.57 7.14 10.89
C LEU A 76 -30.88 7.92 11.08
N HIS A 77 -31.93 7.54 10.35
CA HIS A 77 -33.25 8.17 10.46
C HIS A 77 -33.78 8.14 11.91
N ASN A 78 -33.63 7.01 12.61
CA ASN A 78 -34.05 6.86 14.00
C ASN A 78 -33.23 7.71 14.97
N ALA A 79 -31.91 7.81 14.76
CA ALA A 79 -31.01 8.57 15.61
C ALA A 79 -31.28 10.09 15.57
N GLN A 80 -31.91 10.58 14.52
CA GLN A 80 -32.18 12.01 14.28
C GLN A 80 -33.59 12.45 14.69
N LEU A 81 -34.37 11.58 15.33
CA LEU A 81 -35.78 11.85 15.64
C LEU A 81 -35.97 13.07 16.55
N HIS A 82 -34.94 13.45 17.31
CA HIS A 82 -34.93 14.58 18.23
C HIS A 82 -34.18 15.82 17.71
N ASP A 83 -33.61 15.73 16.50
CA ASP A 83 -32.79 16.79 15.93
C ASP A 83 -33.65 17.87 15.25
N THR A 84 -33.08 19.06 15.09
CA THR A 84 -33.73 20.18 14.39
C THR A 84 -33.50 20.14 12.87
N LEU A 85 -32.31 19.67 12.46
CA LEU A 85 -31.91 19.43 11.08
C LEU A 85 -31.52 17.95 10.93
N CYS A 86 -32.15 17.28 9.97
CA CYS A 86 -31.95 15.87 9.73
C CYS A 86 -31.35 15.67 8.33
N ILE A 87 -30.46 14.69 8.17
CA ILE A 87 -29.86 14.33 6.89
C ILE A 87 -30.47 13.02 6.43
N ASP A 88 -30.89 12.96 5.17
CA ASP A 88 -31.28 11.71 4.54
C ASP A 88 -30.40 11.43 3.32
N LEU A 89 -29.91 10.21 3.18
CA LEU A 89 -29.07 9.83 2.05
C LEU A 89 -29.89 9.06 1.02
N LYS A 90 -29.99 9.62 -0.17
CA LYS A 90 -30.58 8.96 -1.33
C LYS A 90 -29.49 8.26 -2.13
N LEU A 91 -29.55 6.94 -2.19
CA LEU A 91 -28.54 6.13 -2.87
C LEU A 91 -28.91 5.87 -4.33
N GLU A 92 -27.98 6.13 -5.24
CA GLU A 92 -28.05 5.73 -6.64
C GLU A 92 -27.01 4.64 -6.92
N TRP A 93 -27.45 3.47 -7.36
CA TRP A 93 -26.58 2.30 -7.54
C TRP A 93 -26.06 2.18 -8.98
N TYR A 94 -24.76 1.92 -9.10
CA TYR A 94 -24.06 1.69 -10.36
C TYR A 94 -23.17 0.45 -10.24
N ASP A 95 -23.19 -0.40 -11.27
CA ASP A 95 -22.34 -1.59 -11.30
C ASP A 95 -20.91 -1.22 -11.71
N GLU A 96 -19.94 -1.50 -10.83
CA GLU A 96 -18.53 -1.26 -11.12
C GLU A 96 -17.99 -2.19 -12.20
N ASN A 97 -18.60 -3.36 -12.39
CA ASN A 97 -18.23 -4.31 -13.44
C ASN A 97 -18.98 -4.05 -14.76
N GLY A 98 -19.65 -2.89 -14.87
CA GLY A 98 -20.34 -2.46 -16.07
C GLY A 98 -19.41 -2.12 -17.23
N ASN A 99 -19.97 -2.00 -18.44
CA ASN A 99 -19.20 -1.94 -19.69
C ASN A 99 -18.33 -0.68 -19.90
N ASP A 100 -18.53 0.41 -19.14
CA ASP A 100 -17.75 1.64 -19.30
C ASP A 100 -17.67 2.49 -18.02
N LEU A 101 -16.74 2.12 -17.13
CA LEU A 101 -16.45 2.86 -15.91
C LEU A 101 -15.90 4.27 -16.16
N LYS A 102 -15.23 4.51 -17.29
CA LYS A 102 -14.65 5.82 -17.60
C LYS A 102 -15.74 6.84 -17.89
N SER A 103 -16.68 6.49 -18.76
CA SER A 103 -17.85 7.33 -19.04
C SER A 103 -18.76 7.48 -17.81
N LEU A 104 -18.82 6.47 -16.94
CA LEU A 104 -19.51 6.61 -15.65
C LEU A 104 -18.80 7.63 -14.75
N GLY A 105 -17.48 7.50 -14.57
CA GLY A 105 -16.67 8.41 -13.76
C GLY A 105 -16.79 9.86 -14.22
N GLU A 106 -16.68 10.11 -15.52
CA GLU A 106 -16.87 11.45 -16.09
C GLU A 106 -18.26 12.02 -15.78
N ARG A 107 -19.33 11.23 -15.94
CA ARG A 107 -20.69 11.68 -15.60
C ARG A 107 -20.85 11.98 -14.11
N LEU A 108 -20.44 11.07 -13.24
CA LEU A 108 -20.65 11.21 -11.79
C LEU A 108 -19.83 12.37 -11.23
N ALA A 109 -18.59 12.54 -11.69
CA ALA A 109 -17.71 13.63 -11.28
C ALA A 109 -18.32 15.02 -11.58
N ASN A 110 -18.95 15.18 -12.75
CA ASN A 110 -19.52 16.45 -13.21
C ASN A 110 -20.96 16.74 -12.71
N ARG A 111 -21.51 15.89 -11.84
CA ARG A 111 -22.85 16.09 -11.28
C ARG A 111 -22.82 16.91 -10.00
N ASP A 112 -23.33 18.14 -10.06
CA ASP A 112 -23.42 19.03 -8.90
C ASP A 112 -24.41 18.56 -7.84
N ASP A 113 -25.40 17.73 -8.21
CA ASP A 113 -26.41 17.19 -7.31
C ASP A 113 -25.91 16.03 -6.43
N LEU A 114 -24.77 15.42 -6.79
CA LEU A 114 -24.14 14.35 -6.02
C LEU A 114 -23.28 14.92 -4.90
N LEU A 115 -23.58 14.49 -3.67
CA LEU A 115 -22.78 14.76 -2.47
C LEU A 115 -21.40 14.11 -2.58
N ALA A 116 -21.36 12.82 -2.91
CA ALA A 116 -20.16 12.01 -3.01
C ALA A 116 -20.37 10.80 -3.92
N VAL A 117 -19.26 10.17 -4.33
CA VAL A 117 -19.21 8.84 -4.91
C VAL A 117 -18.63 7.88 -3.86
N ILE A 118 -19.31 6.78 -3.57
CA ILE A 118 -18.83 5.70 -2.71
C ILE A 118 -18.50 4.49 -3.59
N GLY A 119 -17.27 3.99 -3.47
CA GLY A 119 -16.68 3.01 -4.38
C GLY A 119 -15.95 3.68 -5.56
N PRO A 120 -15.34 2.94 -6.50
CA PRO A 120 -15.36 1.49 -6.65
C PRO A 120 -14.75 0.72 -5.46
N PHE A 121 -15.14 -0.55 -5.33
CA PHE A 121 -14.66 -1.48 -4.31
C PHE A 121 -13.37 -2.18 -4.76
N ASP A 122 -13.22 -2.40 -6.07
CA ASP A 122 -12.02 -2.98 -6.68
C ASP A 122 -10.98 -1.93 -7.06
N SER A 123 -9.70 -2.22 -6.81
CA SER A 123 -8.60 -1.26 -7.03
C SER A 123 -8.34 -0.94 -8.51
N ASP A 124 -8.53 -1.91 -9.42
CA ASP A 124 -8.39 -1.69 -10.88
C ASP A 124 -9.49 -0.71 -11.35
N ASN A 125 -10.68 -0.83 -10.78
CA ASN A 125 -11.81 0.03 -11.10
C ASN A 125 -11.62 1.46 -10.57
N VAL A 126 -10.98 1.63 -9.41
CA VAL A 126 -10.62 2.96 -8.89
C VAL A 126 -9.67 3.69 -9.84
N GLU A 127 -8.67 3.02 -10.42
CA GLU A 127 -7.76 3.65 -11.39
C GLU A 127 -8.48 4.27 -12.59
N GLN A 128 -9.64 3.72 -12.96
CA GLN A 128 -10.44 4.22 -14.08
C GLN A 128 -11.34 5.38 -13.70
N LEU A 129 -11.90 5.39 -12.48
CA LEU A 129 -12.90 6.38 -12.04
C LEU A 129 -12.26 7.59 -11.34
N ALA A 130 -11.28 7.36 -10.47
CA ALA A 130 -10.67 8.39 -9.63
C ALA A 130 -10.10 9.61 -10.39
N PRO A 131 -9.51 9.48 -11.60
CA PRO A 131 -9.02 10.63 -12.35
C PRO A 131 -10.11 11.70 -12.64
N TYR A 132 -11.36 11.29 -12.86
CA TYR A 132 -12.47 12.23 -13.12
C TYR A 132 -12.92 12.93 -11.84
N CYS A 133 -13.01 12.20 -10.73
CA CYS A 133 -13.29 12.79 -9.42
C CYS A 133 -12.21 13.78 -9.00
N GLN A 134 -10.94 13.49 -9.28
CA GLN A 134 -9.83 14.40 -9.01
C GLN A 134 -9.97 15.73 -9.74
N GLN A 135 -10.31 15.70 -11.04
CA GLN A 135 -10.46 16.90 -11.88
C GLN A 135 -11.54 17.86 -11.35
N THR A 136 -12.61 17.30 -10.79
CA THR A 136 -13.76 18.04 -10.27
C THR A 136 -13.72 18.24 -8.75
N LYS A 137 -12.71 17.66 -8.08
CA LYS A 137 -12.61 17.56 -6.61
C LYS A 137 -13.82 16.88 -5.97
N LYS A 138 -14.54 16.03 -6.73
CA LYS A 138 -15.70 15.29 -6.23
C LYS A 138 -15.23 14.29 -5.15
N PRO A 139 -15.82 14.30 -3.94
CA PRO A 139 -15.48 13.35 -2.90
C PRO A 139 -15.69 11.91 -3.36
N LEU A 140 -14.65 11.10 -3.24
CA LEU A 140 -14.58 9.69 -3.61
C LEU A 140 -14.19 8.88 -2.37
N ILE A 141 -15.15 8.22 -1.75
CA ILE A 141 -14.92 7.42 -0.54
C ILE A 141 -14.79 5.96 -0.93
N LEU A 142 -13.64 5.34 -0.63
CA LEU A 142 -13.32 3.98 -1.03
C LEU A 142 -13.55 3.01 0.14
N PRO A 143 -14.51 2.07 0.03
CA PRO A 143 -14.76 1.10 1.09
C PRO A 143 -13.63 0.08 1.21
N THR A 144 -13.25 -0.56 0.10
CA THR A 144 -12.38 -1.76 0.11
C THR A 144 -11.21 -1.73 -0.86
N ALA A 145 -11.04 -0.66 -1.66
CA ALA A 145 -9.89 -0.55 -2.55
C ALA A 145 -8.64 -0.16 -1.73
N THR A 146 -7.71 -1.10 -1.62
CA THR A 146 -6.58 -1.07 -0.66
C THR A 146 -5.20 -1.06 -1.32
N SER A 147 -5.12 -1.03 -2.66
CA SER A 147 -3.84 -1.03 -3.37
C SER A 147 -2.97 0.19 -3.04
N GLU A 148 -1.69 -0.06 -2.72
CA GLU A 148 -0.73 1.00 -2.38
C GLU A 148 -0.49 1.94 -3.56
N SER A 149 -0.38 1.41 -4.78
CA SER A 149 -0.07 2.21 -5.96
C SER A 149 -1.18 3.21 -6.27
N VAL A 150 -2.45 2.80 -6.11
CA VAL A 150 -3.63 3.66 -6.26
C VAL A 150 -3.65 4.75 -5.20
N ILE A 151 -3.50 4.36 -3.93
CA ILE A 151 -3.54 5.29 -2.80
C ILE A 151 -2.38 6.30 -2.91
N ARG A 152 -1.17 5.85 -3.27
CA ARG A 152 0.00 6.73 -3.46
C ARG A 152 -0.18 7.68 -4.64
N ARG A 153 -0.74 7.21 -5.76
CA ARG A 153 -0.99 8.02 -6.95
C ARG A 153 -1.85 9.25 -6.67
N PHE A 154 -2.83 9.10 -5.78
CA PHE A 154 -3.77 10.17 -5.44
C PHE A 154 -3.48 10.84 -4.08
N ALA A 155 -2.38 10.46 -3.42
CA ALA A 155 -1.89 11.12 -2.21
C ALA A 155 -1.44 12.55 -2.51
N ILE A 156 -1.84 13.50 -1.67
CA ILE A 156 -1.48 14.91 -1.83
C ILE A 156 -0.48 15.25 -0.75
N THR A 157 0.81 15.21 -1.07
CA THR A 157 1.92 15.35 -0.10
C THR A 157 2.36 16.80 0.14
N SER A 158 1.82 17.77 -0.60
CA SER A 158 2.03 19.19 -0.30
C SER A 158 0.86 20.04 -0.78
N THR A 159 0.36 20.90 0.12
CA THR A 159 -0.69 21.89 -0.16
C THR A 159 -0.23 23.04 -1.08
N GLY A 160 1.00 22.96 -1.62
CA GLY A 160 1.62 24.01 -2.43
C GLY A 160 0.98 24.21 -3.82
N SER A 161 0.24 23.23 -4.33
CA SER A 161 -0.32 23.25 -5.70
C SER A 161 -1.80 23.62 -5.80
N GLY A 162 -2.47 23.91 -4.67
CA GLY A 162 -3.94 24.14 -4.66
C GLY A 162 -4.78 22.88 -4.97
N GLN A 163 -4.16 21.70 -4.98
CA GLN A 163 -4.87 20.42 -4.98
C GLN A 163 -5.46 20.16 -3.58
N GLN A 164 -6.73 19.77 -3.55
CA GLN A 164 -7.45 19.42 -2.33
C GLN A 164 -7.66 17.91 -2.27
N PRO A 165 -7.60 17.29 -1.08
CA PRO A 165 -7.96 15.88 -0.91
C PRO A 165 -9.35 15.61 -1.46
N PHE A 166 -9.50 14.51 -2.17
CA PHE A 166 -10.77 14.09 -2.77
C PHE A 166 -11.02 12.58 -2.60
N LEU A 167 -9.96 11.79 -2.43
CA LEU A 167 -10.02 10.34 -2.31
C LEU A 167 -9.81 9.92 -0.86
N TRP A 168 -10.76 9.18 -0.31
CA TRP A 168 -10.84 8.81 1.11
C TRP A 168 -10.92 7.29 1.26
N SER A 169 -9.77 6.62 1.37
CA SER A 169 -9.71 5.17 1.62
C SER A 169 -9.90 4.86 3.10
N LEU A 170 -10.98 4.14 3.42
CA LEU A 170 -11.34 3.83 4.80
C LEU A 170 -10.47 2.74 5.45
N THR A 171 -9.44 2.26 4.76
CA THR A 171 -8.59 1.14 5.17
C THR A 171 -7.12 1.49 4.92
N GLU A 172 -6.23 0.93 5.72
CA GLU A 172 -4.79 0.90 5.42
C GLU A 172 -4.55 0.18 4.09
N THR A 173 -3.40 0.45 3.46
CA THR A 173 -3.03 -0.25 2.23
C THR A 173 -2.75 -1.73 2.50
N ASP A 174 -2.76 -2.55 1.45
CA ASP A 174 -2.42 -3.98 1.56
C ASP A 174 -0.98 -4.24 2.00
N VAL A 175 -0.14 -3.20 2.07
CA VAL A 175 1.17 -3.26 2.74
C VAL A 175 1.01 -3.72 4.19
N SER A 176 0.03 -3.16 4.93
CA SER A 176 -0.22 -3.54 6.32
C SER A 176 -0.76 -4.98 6.43
N LEU A 177 -1.57 -5.45 5.48
CA LEU A 177 -2.01 -6.86 5.46
C LEU A 177 -0.84 -7.81 5.16
N SER A 178 0.01 -7.47 4.20
CA SER A 178 1.22 -8.22 3.90
C SER A 178 2.15 -8.31 5.14
N GLU A 179 2.28 -7.23 5.91
CA GLU A 179 3.07 -7.20 7.15
C GLU A 179 2.47 -8.12 8.23
N VAL A 180 1.14 -8.15 8.36
CA VAL A 180 0.44 -9.07 9.27
C VAL A 180 0.78 -10.52 8.90
N LEU A 181 0.71 -10.87 7.61
CA LEU A 181 1.02 -12.23 7.14
C LEU A 181 2.46 -12.62 7.46
N MET A 182 3.44 -11.76 7.15
CA MET A 182 4.86 -12.03 7.40
C MET A 182 5.16 -12.13 8.89
N SER A 183 4.62 -11.21 9.70
CA SER A 183 4.80 -11.21 11.16
C SER A 183 4.34 -12.51 11.81
N LEU A 184 3.23 -13.07 11.32
CA LEU A 184 2.68 -14.31 11.87
C LEU A 184 3.51 -15.54 11.51
N TYR A 185 4.04 -15.59 10.29
CA TYR A 185 4.96 -16.65 9.92
C TYR A 185 6.29 -16.53 10.69
N ALA A 186 6.82 -15.32 10.85
CA ALA A 186 8.01 -15.08 11.66
C ALA A 186 7.81 -15.53 13.12
N ASN A 187 6.66 -15.24 13.72
CA ASN A 187 6.33 -15.72 15.07
C ASN A 187 6.23 -17.25 15.12
N PHE A 188 5.61 -17.87 14.10
CA PHE A 188 5.58 -19.34 13.98
C PHE A 188 7.00 -19.95 13.95
N LEU A 189 7.92 -19.36 13.16
CA LEU A 189 9.32 -19.78 13.11
C LEU A 189 10.02 -19.60 14.46
N ALA A 190 9.81 -18.47 15.14
CA ALA A 190 10.41 -18.18 16.44
C ALA A 190 10.00 -19.20 17.52
N ILE A 191 8.73 -19.61 17.54
CA ILE A 191 8.22 -20.61 18.51
C ILE A 191 8.74 -22.03 18.18
N ARG A 192 8.91 -22.35 16.89
CA ARG A 192 9.27 -23.70 16.40
C ARG A 192 10.78 -23.87 16.12
N GLY A 193 11.60 -22.87 16.49
CA GLY A 193 12.95 -22.54 15.97
C GLY A 193 14.12 -23.53 16.11
N GLY A 194 13.88 -24.83 16.14
CA GLY A 194 14.93 -25.85 16.06
C GLY A 194 15.05 -26.53 14.68
N THR A 195 13.92 -26.88 14.07
CA THR A 195 13.86 -27.70 12.84
C THR A 195 13.64 -26.91 11.55
N TRP A 196 13.30 -25.62 11.64
CA TRP A 196 12.80 -24.82 10.50
C TRP A 196 13.71 -23.66 10.09
N LYS A 197 14.85 -23.49 10.78
CA LYS A 197 15.76 -22.36 10.60
C LYS A 197 16.48 -22.39 9.24
N ASP A 198 16.73 -23.56 8.67
CA ASP A 198 17.30 -23.67 7.32
C ASP A 198 16.22 -23.63 6.22
N ARG A 199 14.97 -23.30 6.57
CA ARG A 199 13.80 -23.33 5.66
C ARG A 199 13.18 -21.96 5.42
N GLU A 200 13.56 -20.97 6.21
CA GLU A 200 13.07 -19.58 6.12
C GLU A 200 13.32 -18.94 4.76
N GLN A 201 14.30 -19.42 3.99
CA GLN A 201 14.67 -18.89 2.66
C GLN A 201 13.80 -19.40 1.49
N TYR A 202 12.92 -20.37 1.73
CA TYR A 202 12.24 -21.11 0.66
C TYR A 202 10.75 -20.79 0.54
N SER A 203 10.30 -19.65 1.06
CA SER A 203 8.87 -19.31 1.02
C SER A 203 8.40 -19.04 -0.42
N GLY A 204 7.12 -19.25 -0.70
CA GLY A 204 6.50 -18.88 -1.98
C GLY A 204 5.45 -17.77 -1.81
N LEU A 205 5.34 -16.82 -2.73
CA LEU A 205 4.23 -15.87 -2.79
C LEU A 205 3.53 -15.96 -4.15
N PHE A 206 2.20 -16.04 -4.11
CA PHE A 206 1.34 -16.08 -5.30
C PHE A 206 0.23 -15.04 -5.17
N ALA A 207 0.20 -14.06 -6.07
CA ALA A 207 -0.78 -12.98 -6.06
C ALA A 207 -1.43 -12.77 -7.44
N PRO A 208 -2.66 -12.24 -7.53
CA PRO A 208 -3.29 -11.99 -8.83
C PRO A 208 -2.51 -10.93 -9.63
N ALA A 209 -2.50 -11.07 -10.95
CA ALA A 209 -1.86 -10.15 -11.89
C ALA A 209 -2.75 -8.92 -12.13
N ASN A 210 -3.05 -8.18 -11.06
CA ASN A 210 -3.84 -6.95 -11.07
C ASN A 210 -3.34 -5.94 -10.02
N THR A 211 -3.95 -4.76 -9.96
CA THR A 211 -3.50 -3.65 -9.09
C THR A 211 -3.54 -4.01 -7.60
N TYR A 212 -4.46 -4.88 -7.18
CA TYR A 212 -4.49 -5.42 -5.81
C TYR A 212 -3.31 -6.36 -5.53
N GLY A 213 -3.13 -7.40 -6.35
CA GLY A 213 -2.06 -8.38 -6.16
C GLY A 213 -0.65 -7.82 -6.36
N GLN A 214 -0.50 -6.76 -7.15
CA GLN A 214 0.76 -6.03 -7.33
C GLN A 214 1.34 -5.54 -5.99
N THR A 215 0.49 -5.03 -5.07
CA THR A 215 0.96 -4.55 -3.76
C THR A 215 1.71 -5.64 -3.00
N PHE A 216 1.21 -6.87 -3.00
CA PHE A 216 1.87 -7.98 -2.30
C PHE A 216 3.21 -8.35 -2.93
N VAL A 217 3.29 -8.40 -4.26
CA VAL A 217 4.52 -8.76 -4.98
C VAL A 217 5.61 -7.70 -4.80
N GLU A 218 5.22 -6.43 -4.70
CA GLU A 218 6.16 -5.32 -4.49
C GLU A 218 6.64 -5.22 -3.04
N TRP A 219 5.76 -5.43 -2.06
CA TRP A 219 6.04 -5.11 -0.66
C TRP A 219 6.35 -6.32 0.23
N ALA A 220 5.83 -7.51 -0.07
CA ALA A 220 6.07 -8.68 0.77
C ALA A 220 7.57 -9.08 0.82
N PRO A 221 8.37 -9.04 -0.26
CA PRO A 221 9.80 -9.37 -0.17
C PRO A 221 10.59 -8.44 0.75
N PHE A 222 10.28 -7.14 0.73
CA PHE A 222 10.85 -6.14 1.63
C PHE A 222 10.53 -6.51 3.09
N GLN A 223 9.25 -6.74 3.40
CA GLN A 223 8.80 -7.05 4.76
C GLN A 223 9.31 -8.41 5.27
N ALA A 224 9.35 -9.40 4.38
CA ALA A 224 9.88 -10.72 4.68
C ALA A 224 11.35 -10.64 5.10
N THR A 225 12.16 -9.86 4.38
CA THR A 225 13.57 -9.63 4.69
C THR A 225 13.75 -9.09 6.12
N GLU A 226 12.92 -8.13 6.53
CA GLU A 226 12.97 -7.50 7.86
C GLU A 226 12.72 -8.48 9.02
N VAL A 227 11.94 -9.53 8.77
CA VAL A 227 11.63 -10.56 9.77
C VAL A 227 12.38 -11.87 9.52
N GLY A 228 13.39 -11.87 8.64
CA GLY A 228 14.27 -13.02 8.36
C GLY A 228 13.65 -14.11 7.48
N ILE A 229 12.61 -13.79 6.71
CA ILE A 229 11.96 -14.69 5.74
C ILE A 229 12.52 -14.38 4.34
N GLY A 230 12.89 -15.42 3.59
CA GLY A 230 13.26 -15.36 2.18
C GLY A 230 12.23 -16.05 1.28
N PHE A 231 12.14 -15.56 0.04
CA PHE A 231 11.28 -16.13 -0.99
C PHE A 231 12.09 -16.91 -2.04
N ALA A 232 11.76 -18.18 -2.24
CA ALA A 232 12.22 -18.96 -3.39
C ALA A 232 11.48 -18.56 -4.67
N THR A 233 10.21 -18.16 -4.55
CA THR A 233 9.42 -17.63 -5.66
C THR A 233 8.48 -16.52 -5.20
N CYS A 234 8.25 -15.56 -6.08
CA CYS A 234 7.30 -14.48 -5.91
C CYS A 234 6.65 -14.22 -7.28
N GLU A 235 5.45 -14.75 -7.48
CA GLU A 235 4.82 -14.85 -8.78
C GLU A 235 3.42 -14.25 -8.82
N GLN A 236 3.05 -13.71 -9.99
CA GLN A 236 1.69 -13.30 -10.29
C GLN A 236 0.95 -14.35 -11.12
N TYR A 237 -0.36 -14.51 -10.89
CA TYR A 237 -1.23 -15.42 -11.64
C TYR A 237 -2.39 -14.67 -12.31
N THR A 238 -2.84 -15.16 -13.46
CA THR A 238 -3.89 -14.54 -14.28
C THR A 238 -5.23 -15.27 -14.26
N SER A 239 -5.24 -16.51 -13.77
CA SER A 239 -6.44 -17.35 -13.66
C SER A 239 -6.26 -18.39 -12.55
N THR A 240 -7.35 -19.05 -12.15
CA THR A 240 -7.30 -20.15 -11.17
C THR A 240 -6.42 -21.31 -11.62
N ASP A 241 -6.46 -21.68 -12.91
CA ASP A 241 -5.61 -22.75 -13.45
C ASP A 241 -4.13 -22.37 -13.44
N ASP A 242 -3.82 -21.11 -13.75
CA ASP A 242 -2.46 -20.55 -13.67
C ASP A 242 -1.95 -20.55 -12.23
N LEU A 243 -2.77 -20.11 -11.27
CA LEU A 243 -2.46 -20.19 -9.83
C LEU A 243 -2.14 -21.63 -9.40
N CYS A 244 -3.00 -22.59 -9.72
CA CYS A 244 -2.78 -24.00 -9.42
C CYS A 244 -1.51 -24.55 -10.07
N GLY A 245 -1.23 -24.17 -11.32
CA GLY A 245 -0.01 -24.56 -12.03
C GLY A 245 1.26 -24.04 -11.37
N ARG A 246 1.28 -22.75 -10.99
CA ARG A 246 2.43 -22.11 -10.33
C ARG A 246 2.71 -22.69 -8.96
N VAL A 247 1.69 -22.87 -8.13
CA VAL A 247 1.84 -23.53 -6.82
C VAL A 247 2.34 -24.96 -7.00
N ARG A 248 1.83 -25.71 -7.98
CA ARG A 248 2.31 -27.07 -8.28
C ARG A 248 3.80 -27.07 -8.66
N ASN A 249 4.21 -26.18 -9.56
CA ASN A 249 5.61 -26.05 -9.97
C ASN A 249 6.54 -25.71 -8.80
N TYR A 250 6.09 -24.81 -7.91
CA TYR A 250 6.81 -24.49 -6.69
C TYR A 250 6.96 -25.71 -5.76
N LEU A 251 5.88 -26.46 -5.52
CA LEU A 251 5.93 -27.66 -4.70
C LEU A 251 6.84 -28.75 -5.30
N ASP A 252 6.81 -28.92 -6.62
CA ASP A 252 7.72 -29.82 -7.34
C ASP A 252 9.18 -29.36 -7.20
N TYR A 253 9.45 -28.06 -7.36
CA TYR A 253 10.79 -27.49 -7.17
C TYR A 253 11.31 -27.73 -5.74
N MET A 254 10.47 -27.53 -4.71
CA MET A 254 10.83 -27.82 -3.32
C MET A 254 11.19 -29.29 -3.11
N ARG A 255 10.38 -30.20 -3.66
CA ARG A 255 10.63 -31.65 -3.61
C ARG A 255 11.97 -32.00 -4.25
N ASP A 256 12.30 -31.38 -5.38
CA ASP A 256 13.56 -31.61 -6.09
C ASP A 256 14.78 -31.08 -5.32
N GLN A 257 14.62 -30.04 -4.51
CA GLN A 257 15.66 -29.55 -3.58
C GLN A 257 15.83 -30.45 -2.34
N GLY A 258 15.06 -31.54 -2.21
CA GLY A 258 15.06 -32.38 -1.01
C GLY A 258 14.45 -31.68 0.22
N VAL A 259 13.78 -30.53 0.01
CA VAL A 259 12.98 -29.85 1.03
C VAL A 259 11.62 -30.53 1.03
N LEU A 260 11.20 -31.07 2.17
CA LEU A 260 9.86 -31.62 2.26
C LEU A 260 8.89 -30.44 2.05
N ALA A 261 7.92 -30.54 1.15
CA ALA A 261 6.94 -29.47 0.91
C ALA A 261 6.16 -29.07 2.17
N MET A 262 6.11 -29.99 3.13
CA MET A 262 5.56 -29.81 4.47
C MET A 262 6.48 -28.96 5.39
N GLU A 263 7.65 -28.58 4.88
CA GLU A 263 8.79 -27.77 5.37
C GLU A 263 8.66 -26.24 5.25
N VAL A 264 7.76 -25.78 4.37
CA VAL A 264 7.88 -24.46 3.75
C VAL A 264 6.54 -23.75 3.64
N ALA A 265 6.54 -22.46 4.01
CA ALA A 265 5.36 -21.61 3.90
C ALA A 265 5.16 -21.13 2.46
N HIS A 266 3.91 -21.05 2.05
CA HIS A 266 3.55 -20.23 0.90
C HIS A 266 2.34 -19.37 1.21
N PHE A 267 2.40 -18.17 0.66
CA PHE A 267 1.43 -17.11 0.82
C PHE A 267 0.61 -17.01 -0.46
N VAL A 268 -0.71 -17.00 -0.33
CA VAL A 268 -1.62 -16.96 -1.47
C VAL A 268 -2.60 -15.82 -1.26
N VAL A 269 -2.53 -14.82 -2.13
CA VAL A 269 -3.56 -13.80 -2.23
C VAL A 269 -4.65 -14.36 -3.13
N ALA A 270 -5.75 -14.83 -2.55
CA ALA A 270 -6.88 -15.39 -3.26
C ALA A 270 -7.97 -14.34 -3.45
N GLN A 271 -8.60 -14.34 -4.62
CA GLN A 271 -9.68 -13.41 -4.97
C GLN A 271 -11.05 -13.87 -4.46
N ASN A 272 -11.22 -15.17 -4.22
CA ASN A 272 -12.48 -15.75 -3.75
C ASN A 272 -12.28 -17.17 -3.17
N VAL A 273 -13.35 -17.72 -2.60
CA VAL A 273 -13.36 -19.08 -2.03
C VAL A 273 -13.19 -20.18 -3.07
N GLU A 274 -13.60 -19.96 -4.32
CA GLU A 274 -13.46 -20.93 -5.41
C GLU A 274 -11.98 -21.20 -5.72
N GLN A 275 -11.13 -20.18 -5.70
CA GLN A 275 -9.68 -20.35 -5.86
C GLN A 275 -9.07 -21.17 -4.71
N ILE A 276 -9.53 -20.97 -3.48
CA ILE A 276 -9.09 -21.77 -2.32
C ILE A 276 -9.50 -23.24 -2.51
N TYR A 277 -10.72 -23.48 -2.98
CA TYR A 277 -11.21 -24.82 -3.29
C TYR A 277 -10.38 -25.51 -4.39
N GLN A 278 -10.12 -24.84 -5.51
CA GLN A 278 -9.33 -25.44 -6.61
C GLN A 278 -7.88 -25.71 -6.18
N LEU A 279 -7.28 -24.82 -5.37
CA LEU A 279 -5.98 -25.08 -4.75
C LEU A 279 -6.02 -26.29 -3.82
N ALA A 280 -7.08 -26.45 -3.02
CA ALA A 280 -7.24 -27.60 -2.15
C ALA A 280 -7.33 -28.92 -2.93
N ARG A 281 -8.07 -28.93 -4.04
CA ARG A 281 -8.12 -30.08 -4.98
C ARG A 281 -6.74 -30.39 -5.55
N MET A 282 -6.08 -29.37 -6.12
CA MET A 282 -4.76 -29.52 -6.71
C MET A 282 -3.74 -30.08 -5.72
N ARG A 283 -3.76 -29.61 -4.46
CA ARG A 283 -2.87 -30.12 -3.40
C ARG A 283 -3.18 -31.56 -3.02
N SER A 284 -4.44 -31.95 -2.99
CA SER A 284 -4.85 -33.35 -2.77
C SER A 284 -4.28 -34.26 -3.86
N GLU A 285 -4.44 -33.86 -5.13
CA GLU A 285 -3.91 -34.59 -6.29
C GLU A 285 -2.37 -34.67 -6.25
N TRP A 286 -1.69 -33.58 -5.92
CA TRP A 286 -0.23 -33.54 -5.82
C TRP A 286 0.31 -34.51 -4.76
N TRP A 287 -0.43 -34.71 -3.66
CA TRP A 287 -0.12 -35.70 -2.63
C TRP A 287 -0.53 -37.14 -2.99
N GLY A 288 -1.11 -37.36 -4.18
CA GLY A 288 -1.56 -38.67 -4.64
C GLY A 288 -2.87 -39.14 -4.02
N ALA A 289 -3.64 -38.23 -3.40
CA ALA A 289 -4.98 -38.51 -2.89
C ALA A 289 -6.05 -38.09 -3.91
N ASP A 290 -7.05 -38.95 -4.12
CA ASP A 290 -8.20 -38.62 -4.96
C ASP A 290 -9.01 -37.49 -4.30
N PRO A 291 -9.08 -36.30 -4.92
CA PRO A 291 -9.79 -35.17 -4.38
C PRO A 291 -11.30 -35.37 -4.37
N ASP A 292 -11.86 -36.41 -5.00
CA ASP A 292 -13.29 -36.68 -5.03
C ASP A 292 -13.71 -37.88 -4.15
N ASP A 293 -12.74 -38.58 -3.52
CA ASP A 293 -13.00 -39.70 -2.61
C ASP A 293 -13.33 -39.20 -1.18
N PRO A 294 -14.56 -39.43 -0.67
CA PRO A 294 -14.97 -39.00 0.68
C PRO A 294 -14.25 -39.75 1.81
N SER A 295 -13.64 -40.92 1.54
CA SER A 295 -12.88 -41.65 2.56
C SER A 295 -11.60 -40.92 2.98
N ASN A 296 -11.12 -40.00 2.14
CA ASN A 296 -9.99 -39.12 2.43
C ASN A 296 -10.36 -37.95 3.36
N ASP A 297 -11.63 -37.76 3.70
CA ASP A 297 -12.08 -36.65 4.56
C ASP A 297 -11.82 -36.88 6.05
N ASN A 298 -11.42 -38.10 6.46
CA ASN A 298 -11.23 -38.42 7.87
C ASN A 298 -10.21 -39.55 8.11
N PRO A 299 -8.90 -39.36 7.82
CA PRO A 299 -7.89 -40.34 8.19
C PRO A 299 -7.58 -40.15 9.67
N GLY A 300 -7.93 -41.13 10.51
CA GLY A 300 -7.70 -41.08 11.95
C GLY A 300 -6.29 -40.59 12.33
N GLY A 301 -6.21 -39.35 12.82
CA GLY A 301 -5.04 -38.77 13.47
C GLY A 301 -4.01 -38.04 12.58
N ASN A 302 -4.05 -38.20 11.25
CA ASN A 302 -3.15 -37.51 10.31
C ASN A 302 -3.95 -37.00 9.11
N ASP A 303 -4.50 -35.78 9.21
CA ASP A 303 -5.32 -35.17 8.16
C ASP A 303 -4.47 -34.83 6.93
N ILE A 304 -4.46 -35.73 5.92
CA ILE A 304 -3.69 -35.64 4.66
C ILE A 304 -3.87 -34.28 3.95
N ARG A 305 -5.01 -33.59 4.17
CA ARG A 305 -5.32 -32.27 3.58
C ARG A 305 -4.55 -31.12 4.25
N LEU A 306 -4.15 -31.29 5.50
CA LEU A 306 -3.44 -30.34 6.35
C LEU A 306 -2.00 -30.78 6.68
N MET A 307 -1.43 -31.76 5.95
CA MET A 307 -0.09 -32.26 6.24
C MET A 307 1.03 -31.26 5.85
N TRP A 308 1.25 -30.38 6.82
CA TRP A 308 2.39 -29.59 7.30
C TRP A 308 2.97 -28.43 6.49
N ALA A 309 2.56 -28.16 5.24
CA ALA A 309 2.93 -26.89 4.60
C ALA A 309 2.04 -25.76 5.14
N PRO A 310 2.54 -24.77 5.91
CA PRO A 310 1.71 -23.68 6.37
C PRO A 310 1.34 -22.78 5.19
N VAL A 311 0.06 -22.76 4.84
CA VAL A 311 -0.48 -21.87 3.80
C VAL A 311 -1.10 -20.66 4.46
N TYR A 312 -0.67 -19.47 4.05
CA TYR A 312 -1.19 -18.20 4.56
C TYR A 312 -2.00 -17.52 3.47
N TYR A 313 -3.32 -17.53 3.61
CA TYR A 313 -4.20 -16.87 2.65
C TYR A 313 -4.44 -15.41 3.03
N ALA A 314 -4.40 -14.51 2.04
CA ALA A 314 -5.15 -13.25 2.06
C ALA A 314 -6.38 -13.44 1.19
N CYS A 315 -7.57 -13.40 1.78
CA CYS A 315 -8.83 -13.48 1.04
C CYS A 315 -9.91 -12.75 1.82
N SER A 316 -10.40 -11.65 1.24
CA SER A 316 -11.44 -10.81 1.84
C SER A 316 -12.82 -11.24 1.38
N ASN A 317 -13.85 -10.80 2.09
CA ASN A 317 -15.26 -10.99 1.72
C ASN A 317 -15.74 -12.44 1.61
N LEU A 318 -15.12 -13.37 2.35
CA LEU A 318 -15.64 -14.73 2.49
C LEU A 318 -17.00 -14.73 3.21
N THR A 319 -17.87 -15.65 2.79
CA THR A 319 -19.22 -15.80 3.34
C THR A 319 -19.56 -17.29 3.48
N ASP A 320 -20.40 -17.61 4.47
CA ASP A 320 -20.99 -18.95 4.60
C ASP A 320 -21.74 -19.34 3.32
N GLU A 321 -22.50 -18.42 2.72
CA GLU A 321 -23.22 -18.66 1.47
C GLU A 321 -22.27 -19.02 0.31
N GLY A 322 -21.14 -18.32 0.19
CA GLY A 322 -20.11 -18.61 -0.81
C GLY A 322 -19.44 -19.96 -0.58
N ILE A 323 -19.17 -20.33 0.67
CA ILE A 323 -18.59 -21.64 1.01
C ILE A 323 -19.58 -22.77 0.68
N GLN A 324 -20.85 -22.60 1.05
CA GLN A 324 -21.90 -23.59 0.79
C GLN A 324 -22.18 -23.75 -0.71
N ALA A 325 -22.00 -22.69 -1.51
CA ALA A 325 -22.16 -22.73 -2.96
C ALA A 325 -21.15 -23.66 -3.66
N LEU A 326 -20.05 -24.03 -3.01
CA LEU A 326 -19.08 -25.01 -3.51
C LEU A 326 -19.61 -26.46 -3.50
N GLY A 327 -20.75 -26.70 -2.83
CA GLY A 327 -21.33 -28.02 -2.61
C GLY A 327 -20.56 -28.87 -1.59
N ASP A 328 -21.12 -30.05 -1.28
CA ASP A 328 -20.64 -30.92 -0.19
C ASP A 328 -19.13 -31.21 -0.28
N ARG A 329 -18.63 -31.43 -1.50
CA ARG A 329 -17.21 -31.75 -1.70
C ARG A 329 -16.30 -30.54 -1.50
N GLY A 330 -16.70 -29.38 -1.98
CA GLY A 330 -15.93 -28.15 -1.76
C GLY A 330 -15.91 -27.74 -0.29
N VAL A 331 -17.02 -27.91 0.41
CA VAL A 331 -17.09 -27.75 1.87
C VAL A 331 -16.13 -28.71 2.58
N ALA A 332 -16.10 -29.99 2.18
CA ALA A 332 -15.22 -30.98 2.77
C ALA A 332 -13.73 -30.68 2.52
N LEU A 333 -13.37 -30.25 1.31
CA LEU A 333 -11.98 -30.00 0.92
C LEU A 333 -11.41 -28.69 1.46
N THR A 334 -12.24 -27.66 1.63
CA THR A 334 -11.83 -26.37 2.21
C THR A 334 -11.85 -26.38 3.74
N ASN A 335 -12.34 -27.46 4.36
CA ASN A 335 -12.37 -27.60 5.81
C ASN A 335 -10.95 -27.53 6.41
N GLY A 336 -10.77 -26.62 7.37
CA GLY A 336 -9.51 -26.37 8.06
C GLY A 336 -8.61 -25.32 7.38
N TYR A 337 -8.98 -24.81 6.20
CA TYR A 337 -8.26 -23.73 5.55
C TYR A 337 -8.49 -22.43 6.32
N GLN A 338 -7.41 -21.66 6.51
CA GLN A 338 -7.39 -20.44 7.29
C GLN A 338 -6.73 -19.31 6.52
N GLY A 339 -7.04 -18.06 6.87
CA GLY A 339 -6.43 -16.91 6.24
C GLY A 339 -6.80 -15.62 6.94
N PHE A 340 -6.45 -14.52 6.28
CA PHE A 340 -6.54 -13.18 6.82
C PHE A 340 -7.30 -12.28 5.87
N SER A 341 -7.99 -11.31 6.46
CA SER A 341 -8.64 -10.23 5.74
C SER A 341 -8.78 -9.01 6.64
N PRO A 342 -8.77 -7.80 6.08
CA PRO A 342 -9.26 -6.63 6.79
C PRO A 342 -10.69 -6.87 7.28
N TYR A 343 -11.06 -6.33 8.43
CA TYR A 343 -12.34 -6.62 9.05
C TYR A 343 -12.79 -5.52 10.03
N ALA A 344 -13.99 -5.66 10.57
CA ALA A 344 -14.47 -4.79 11.63
C ALA A 344 -13.69 -5.01 12.94
N ASP A 345 -13.45 -3.93 13.69
CA ASP A 345 -12.91 -4.00 15.04
C ASP A 345 -13.93 -4.70 15.96
N PRO A 346 -13.59 -5.83 16.60
CA PRO A 346 -14.51 -6.53 17.51
C PRO A 346 -14.97 -5.67 18.68
N MET A 347 -14.20 -4.64 19.09
CA MET A 347 -14.58 -3.71 20.15
C MET A 347 -15.81 -2.88 19.83
N THR A 348 -16.13 -2.72 18.54
CA THR A 348 -17.28 -1.93 18.09
C THR A 348 -18.61 -2.59 18.44
N GLY A 349 -18.64 -3.92 18.58
CA GLY A 349 -19.86 -4.71 18.72
C GLY A 349 -20.69 -4.85 17.43
N PHE A 350 -20.17 -4.34 16.29
CA PHE A 350 -20.88 -4.37 15.02
C PHE A 350 -21.10 -5.80 14.53
N GLU A 351 -20.07 -6.65 14.52
CA GLU A 351 -20.17 -8.05 14.07
C GLU A 351 -21.26 -8.80 14.83
N MET A 352 -21.27 -8.73 16.16
CA MET A 352 -22.28 -9.41 16.99
C MET A 352 -23.69 -8.94 16.68
N SER A 353 -23.85 -7.63 16.47
CA SER A 353 -25.16 -7.02 16.18
C SER A 353 -25.64 -7.36 14.78
N TYR A 354 -24.71 -7.40 13.82
CA TYR A 354 -24.97 -7.83 12.46
C TYR A 354 -25.36 -9.31 12.43
N GLU A 355 -24.60 -10.18 13.08
CA GLU A 355 -24.88 -11.63 13.16
C GLU A 355 -26.21 -11.91 13.85
N SER A 356 -26.52 -11.22 14.95
CA SER A 356 -27.82 -11.33 15.61
C SER A 356 -28.99 -10.89 14.73
N ARG A 357 -28.77 -9.96 13.79
CA ARG A 357 -29.81 -9.41 12.92
C ARG A 357 -30.03 -10.25 11.67
N PHE A 358 -28.95 -10.69 11.03
CA PHE A 358 -28.99 -11.33 9.72
C PHE A 358 -28.68 -12.84 9.76
N GLY A 359 -28.29 -13.38 10.92
CA GLY A 359 -27.96 -14.80 11.09
C GLY A 359 -26.64 -15.22 10.43
N THR A 360 -25.81 -14.26 10.04
CA THR A 360 -24.53 -14.46 9.36
C THR A 360 -23.59 -13.31 9.70
N LYS A 361 -22.27 -13.54 9.63
CA LYS A 361 -21.27 -12.49 9.87
C LYS A 361 -21.23 -11.49 8.70
N PRO A 362 -20.91 -10.20 8.96
CA PRO A 362 -20.72 -9.24 7.89
C PRO A 362 -19.45 -9.54 7.09
N THR A 363 -19.39 -9.13 5.83
CA THR A 363 -18.13 -9.10 5.07
C THR A 363 -17.35 -7.83 5.34
N PHE A 364 -16.07 -7.81 4.96
CA PHE A 364 -15.25 -6.59 4.99
C PHE A 364 -15.90 -5.44 4.19
N ALA A 365 -16.42 -5.75 3.00
CA ALA A 365 -17.14 -4.82 2.15
C ALA A 365 -18.36 -4.22 2.84
N GLU A 366 -19.18 -5.02 3.52
CA GLU A 366 -20.34 -4.52 4.26
C GLU A 366 -19.93 -3.60 5.42
N CYS A 367 -18.92 -3.98 6.18
CA CYS A 367 -18.43 -3.17 7.30
C CYS A 367 -17.94 -1.80 6.82
N LYS A 368 -17.09 -1.75 5.78
CA LYS A 368 -16.54 -0.50 5.27
C LYS A 368 -17.56 0.32 4.48
N PHE A 369 -18.50 -0.33 3.82
CA PHE A 369 -19.59 0.36 3.15
C PHE A 369 -20.53 1.05 4.15
N TYR A 370 -20.81 0.41 5.28
CA TYR A 370 -21.54 1.04 6.38
C TYR A 370 -20.84 2.32 6.86
N ASP A 371 -19.52 2.26 7.05
CA ASP A 371 -18.70 3.40 7.45
C ASP A 371 -18.64 4.50 6.40
N ALA A 372 -18.58 4.16 5.12
CA ALA A 372 -18.60 5.13 4.03
C ALA A 372 -19.90 5.94 4.02
N LEU A 373 -21.03 5.27 4.23
CA LEU A 373 -22.32 5.94 4.31
C LEU A 373 -22.46 6.82 5.55
N LEU A 374 -22.00 6.31 6.71
CA LEU A 374 -21.95 7.10 7.95
C LEU A 374 -21.10 8.35 7.80
N LEU A 375 -19.90 8.21 7.22
CA LEU A 375 -19.00 9.34 7.02
C LEU A 375 -19.63 10.38 6.09
N ALA A 376 -20.26 9.95 5.00
CA ALA A 376 -20.99 10.87 4.11
C ALA A 376 -22.13 11.60 4.82
N ALA A 377 -22.90 10.90 5.66
CA ALA A 377 -24.00 11.50 6.43
C ALA A 377 -23.49 12.52 7.46
N PHE A 378 -22.46 12.16 8.24
CA PHE A 378 -21.91 13.03 9.28
C PHE A 378 -21.17 14.23 8.71
N ALA A 379 -20.36 14.04 7.66
CA ALA A 379 -19.71 15.13 6.96
C ALA A 379 -20.75 16.08 6.34
N SER A 380 -21.85 15.54 5.79
CA SER A 380 -22.94 16.38 5.30
C SER A 380 -23.69 17.12 6.42
N ASN A 381 -23.90 16.49 7.58
CA ASN A 381 -24.53 17.16 8.72
C ASN A 381 -23.66 18.32 9.20
N TYR A 382 -22.36 18.07 9.39
CA TYR A 382 -21.40 19.10 9.77
C TYR A 382 -21.37 20.26 8.76
N LEU A 383 -21.32 19.97 7.46
CA LEU A 383 -21.38 20.96 6.40
C LEU A 383 -22.65 21.84 6.43
N GLU A 384 -23.82 21.28 6.79
CA GLU A 384 -25.07 22.06 6.86
C GLU A 384 -25.15 22.98 8.10
N HIS A 385 -24.42 22.65 9.17
CA HIS A 385 -24.41 23.42 10.41
C HIS A 385 -23.32 24.50 10.47
N HIS A 386 -22.22 24.32 9.73
CA HIS A 386 -21.01 25.16 9.85
C HIS A 386 -20.66 25.83 8.52
N GLN A 387 -21.00 27.12 8.39
CA GLN A 387 -20.86 27.88 7.14
C GLN A 387 -19.41 28.15 6.73
N GLU A 388 -18.46 27.99 7.65
CA GLU A 388 -17.02 28.07 7.41
C GLU A 388 -16.49 26.89 6.59
N VAL A 389 -17.16 25.73 6.67
CA VAL A 389 -16.79 24.52 5.92
C VAL A 389 -17.27 24.67 4.49
N GLN A 390 -16.36 24.68 3.51
CA GLN A 390 -16.72 25.05 2.14
C GLN A 390 -17.32 23.90 1.34
N ASN A 391 -16.90 22.67 1.62
CA ASN A 391 -17.30 21.48 0.88
C ASN A 391 -17.16 20.21 1.73
N LEU A 392 -17.62 19.08 1.21
CA LEU A 392 -17.61 17.81 1.94
C LEU A 392 -16.19 17.29 2.24
N ASN A 393 -15.20 17.53 1.38
CA ASN A 393 -13.82 17.13 1.64
C ASN A 393 -13.27 17.86 2.87
N ASP A 394 -13.54 19.16 3.01
CA ASP A 394 -13.17 19.93 4.20
C ASP A 394 -13.84 19.35 5.46
N ALA A 395 -15.13 19.00 5.38
CA ALA A 395 -15.83 18.35 6.50
C ALA A 395 -15.21 16.99 6.88
N ILE A 396 -14.81 16.17 5.90
CA ILE A 396 -14.14 14.89 6.14
C ILE A 396 -12.78 15.12 6.80
N ILE A 397 -12.01 16.12 6.35
CA ILE A 397 -10.73 16.50 6.97
C ILE A 397 -10.92 16.79 8.46
N ASP A 398 -11.86 17.65 8.81
CA ASP A 398 -12.09 18.07 10.20
C ASP A 398 -12.50 16.88 11.08
N ILE A 399 -13.42 16.06 10.60
CA ILE A 399 -13.96 14.90 11.31
C ILE A 399 -12.92 13.79 11.50
N CYS A 400 -12.09 13.52 10.49
CA CYS A 400 -11.20 12.35 10.46
C CYS A 400 -9.73 12.66 10.77
N THR A 401 -9.35 13.91 11.04
CA THR A 401 -8.02 14.24 11.61
C THR A 401 -8.05 14.47 13.12
N THR A 402 -9.24 14.67 13.68
CA THR A 402 -9.44 14.81 15.11
C THR A 402 -9.31 13.45 15.80
N ASN A 403 -8.41 13.34 16.78
CA ASN A 403 -8.30 12.15 17.62
C ASN A 403 -8.86 12.42 19.03
N ASN A 404 -10.02 11.85 19.34
CA ASN A 404 -10.58 11.86 20.69
C ASN A 404 -10.68 10.42 21.22
N LEU A 405 -9.79 10.07 22.13
CA LEU A 405 -9.71 8.72 22.70
C LEU A 405 -10.95 8.35 23.52
N LEU A 406 -11.73 9.32 24.01
CA LEU A 406 -12.90 9.10 24.86
C LEU A 406 -14.22 8.95 24.09
N SER A 407 -14.24 9.19 22.78
CA SER A 407 -15.46 9.05 21.98
C SER A 407 -15.84 7.56 21.79
N GLY A 408 -17.14 7.28 21.85
CA GLY A 408 -17.71 5.96 21.56
C GLY A 408 -17.79 5.66 20.05
N PHE A 409 -18.35 4.51 19.69
CA PHE A 409 -18.55 4.12 18.29
C PHE A 409 -19.86 4.70 17.74
N ALA A 410 -19.78 5.31 16.57
CA ALA A 410 -20.82 6.09 15.93
C ALA A 410 -21.80 5.28 15.08
N TRP A 411 -21.66 3.95 15.02
CA TRP A 411 -22.46 3.11 14.13
C TRP A 411 -23.81 2.67 14.73
N SER A 412 -23.94 2.65 16.06
CA SER A 412 -25.22 2.32 16.71
C SER A 412 -26.14 3.54 16.75
N GLU A 413 -27.46 3.37 16.84
CA GLU A 413 -28.41 4.51 16.88
C GLU A 413 -28.09 5.51 17.99
N ALA A 414 -27.78 5.03 19.21
CA ALA A 414 -27.35 5.89 20.32
C ALA A 414 -25.98 6.54 20.07
N GLY A 415 -25.08 5.85 19.37
CA GLY A 415 -23.79 6.41 18.95
C GLY A 415 -23.96 7.53 17.91
N MET A 416 -24.80 7.31 16.90
CA MET A 416 -25.14 8.29 15.88
C MET A 416 -25.74 9.56 16.50
N GLU A 417 -26.70 9.42 17.42
CA GLU A 417 -27.35 10.55 18.11
C GLU A 417 -26.31 11.42 18.84
N LEU A 418 -25.37 10.80 19.55
CA LEU A 418 -24.28 11.50 20.24
C LEU A 418 -23.34 12.23 19.27
N TYR A 419 -22.99 11.58 18.15
CA TYR A 419 -22.10 12.19 17.15
C TYR A 419 -22.77 13.37 16.46
N LEU A 420 -24.01 13.22 16.01
CA LEU A 420 -24.77 14.28 15.33
C LEU A 420 -24.99 15.48 16.27
N SER A 421 -25.36 15.23 17.53
CA SER A 421 -25.48 16.28 18.55
C SER A 421 -24.18 17.04 18.79
N ALA A 422 -23.04 16.36 18.75
CA ALA A 422 -21.72 16.98 18.92
C ALA A 422 -21.33 17.79 17.68
N LEU A 423 -21.57 17.25 16.48
CA LEU A 423 -21.31 17.92 15.22
C LEU A 423 -22.15 19.20 15.09
N GLU A 424 -23.44 19.19 15.45
CA GLU A 424 -24.29 20.41 15.48
C GLU A 424 -23.68 21.53 16.35
N GLN A 425 -23.01 21.16 17.45
CA GLN A 425 -22.37 22.09 18.39
C GLN A 425 -20.94 22.49 17.98
N GLY A 426 -20.44 22.01 16.84
CA GLY A 426 -19.06 22.25 16.39
C GLY A 426 -18.01 21.43 17.14
N GLN A 427 -18.41 20.39 17.87
CA GLN A 427 -17.50 19.50 18.59
C GLN A 427 -17.09 18.31 17.70
N LEU A 428 -15.79 18.21 17.43
CA LEU A 428 -15.21 17.11 16.65
C LEU A 428 -14.82 15.96 17.60
N LEU A 429 -15.47 14.80 17.46
CA LEU A 429 -15.25 13.62 18.31
C LEU A 429 -14.29 12.59 17.71
N GLY A 430 -13.78 12.82 16.49
CA GLY A 430 -13.02 11.82 15.73
C GLY A 430 -13.90 10.66 15.25
N PHE A 431 -13.86 10.31 13.98
CA PHE A 431 -14.76 9.29 13.43
C PHE A 431 -14.39 7.87 13.86
N LYS A 432 -15.33 7.20 14.55
CA LYS A 432 -15.23 5.77 14.91
C LYS A 432 -16.46 5.01 14.42
N GLY A 433 -16.37 4.39 13.26
CA GLY A 433 -17.46 3.64 12.64
C GLY A 433 -17.64 2.21 13.15
N ALA A 434 -18.33 1.40 12.37
CA ALA A 434 -18.49 -0.04 12.49
C ALA A 434 -17.15 -0.79 12.39
N CYS A 435 -16.18 -0.27 11.63
CA CYS A 435 -14.85 -0.88 11.52
C CYS A 435 -13.84 -0.38 12.57
N GLY A 436 -14.27 0.50 13.48
CA GLY A 436 -13.39 1.16 14.43
C GLY A 436 -13.01 2.58 13.98
N SER A 437 -11.88 3.07 14.47
CA SER A 437 -11.44 4.46 14.21
C SER A 437 -10.98 4.63 12.76
N VAL A 438 -11.49 5.65 12.07
CA VAL A 438 -10.95 6.10 10.78
C VAL A 438 -10.27 7.44 11.02
N GLN A 439 -8.94 7.42 11.01
CA GLN A 439 -8.12 8.61 11.11
C GLN A 439 -7.24 8.72 9.87
N PHE A 440 -7.24 9.86 9.21
CA PHE A 440 -6.36 10.13 8.08
C PHE A 440 -5.07 10.82 8.53
N ASP A 441 -3.98 10.54 7.81
CA ASP A 441 -2.75 11.29 7.93
C ASP A 441 -2.95 12.76 7.53
N SER A 442 -2.44 13.69 8.32
CA SER A 442 -2.59 15.13 8.08
C SER A 442 -1.65 15.70 7.03
N GLU A 443 -0.71 14.91 6.50
CA GLU A 443 0.15 15.32 5.40
C GLU A 443 -0.43 14.85 4.06
N CYS A 444 -0.97 13.62 3.99
CA CYS A 444 -1.37 12.98 2.74
C CYS A 444 -2.90 12.86 2.51
N TYR A 445 -3.70 12.79 3.58
CA TYR A 445 -5.17 12.74 3.57
C TYR A 445 -5.84 11.68 2.67
N THR A 446 -5.22 10.52 2.44
CA THR A 446 -5.78 9.51 1.52
C THR A 446 -6.17 8.17 2.12
N ALA A 447 -5.37 7.58 3.00
CA ALA A 447 -5.65 6.27 3.61
C ALA A 447 -5.77 6.36 5.12
N ALA A 448 -6.69 5.56 5.67
CA ALA A 448 -6.86 5.43 7.09
C ALA A 448 -5.58 4.86 7.74
N LEU A 449 -5.22 5.37 8.91
CA LEU A 449 -4.03 4.97 9.67
C LEU A 449 -4.22 3.69 10.49
N ASN A 450 -5.43 3.12 10.51
CA ASN A 450 -5.77 1.97 11.34
C ASN A 450 -6.73 1.03 10.63
N THR A 451 -6.40 -0.25 10.63
CA THR A 451 -7.24 -1.35 10.17
C THR A 451 -7.14 -2.51 11.14
N THR A 452 -8.30 -3.13 11.42
CA THR A 452 -8.33 -4.42 12.12
C THR A 452 -8.31 -5.53 11.07
N TYR A 453 -7.53 -6.57 11.34
CA TYR A 453 -7.44 -7.77 10.52
C TYR A 453 -7.95 -8.97 11.32
N VAL A 454 -8.74 -9.83 10.67
CA VAL A 454 -9.24 -11.07 11.28
C VAL A 454 -8.51 -12.27 10.72
N ASN A 455 -8.14 -13.22 11.59
CA ASN A 455 -7.80 -14.58 11.19
C ASN A 455 -9.09 -15.40 11.15
N TRP A 456 -9.46 -15.85 9.96
CA TRP A 456 -10.61 -16.70 9.74
C TRP A 456 -10.19 -18.15 9.46
N ILE A 457 -11.05 -19.09 9.80
CA ILE A 457 -10.94 -20.52 9.46
C ILE A 457 -12.27 -21.04 8.93
N ILE A 458 -12.22 -21.84 7.87
CA ILE A 458 -13.37 -22.57 7.34
C ILE A 458 -13.50 -23.89 8.10
N ASN A 459 -14.66 -24.16 8.69
CA ASN A 459 -14.92 -25.42 9.37
C ASN A 459 -16.38 -25.86 9.14
N LYS A 460 -16.56 -27.07 8.61
CA LYS A 460 -17.87 -27.67 8.30
C LYS A 460 -18.81 -26.74 7.52
N GLY A 461 -18.26 -25.98 6.58
CA GLY A 461 -19.03 -25.08 5.73
C GLY A 461 -19.40 -23.75 6.37
N HIS A 462 -18.79 -23.42 7.51
CA HIS A 462 -18.98 -22.15 8.21
C HIS A 462 -17.64 -21.42 8.39
N LEU A 463 -17.71 -20.09 8.33
CA LEU A 463 -16.59 -19.20 8.60
C LEU A 463 -16.53 -18.87 10.10
N TYR A 464 -15.38 -19.15 10.73
CA TYR A 464 -15.12 -18.80 12.12
C TYR A 464 -13.97 -17.81 12.23
N HIS A 465 -14.10 -16.83 13.11
CA HIS A 465 -13.02 -15.89 13.44
C HIS A 465 -12.27 -16.39 14.67
N GLN A 466 -10.96 -16.57 14.55
CA GLN A 466 -10.11 -17.10 15.62
C GLN A 466 -9.49 -15.98 16.47
N SER A 467 -8.95 -14.96 15.80
CA SER A 467 -8.15 -13.90 16.41
C SER A 467 -8.23 -12.61 15.60
N TYR A 468 -7.98 -11.48 16.25
CA TYR A 468 -7.91 -10.15 15.62
C TYR A 468 -6.55 -9.50 15.83
N TYR A 469 -6.10 -8.74 14.83
CA TYR A 469 -4.79 -8.09 14.76
C TYR A 469 -4.94 -6.64 14.32
N SER A 470 -4.02 -5.77 14.75
CA SER A 470 -3.90 -4.40 14.25
C SER A 470 -2.46 -3.92 14.39
N THR A 471 -2.09 -2.86 13.65
CA THR A 471 -0.74 -2.27 13.71
C THR A 471 -0.46 -1.53 15.03
N GLN A 472 -1.51 -1.09 15.74
CA GLN A 472 -1.40 -0.39 17.03
C GLN A 472 -1.68 -1.29 18.25
N GLY A 473 -2.45 -2.37 18.09
CA GLY A 473 -2.91 -3.25 19.17
C GLY A 473 -3.98 -2.58 20.07
N ASN A 474 -4.85 -3.39 20.67
CA ASN A 474 -5.79 -2.94 21.71
C ASN A 474 -6.19 -4.10 22.65
N ALA A 475 -7.18 -3.90 23.52
CA ALA A 475 -7.61 -4.92 24.48
C ALA A 475 -8.13 -6.23 23.84
N GLN A 476 -8.54 -6.21 22.57
CA GLN A 476 -9.04 -7.35 21.79
C GLN A 476 -8.28 -7.59 20.48
N THR A 477 -7.27 -6.78 20.14
CA THR A 477 -6.42 -6.96 18.94
C THR A 477 -4.94 -7.07 19.32
N SER A 478 -4.24 -8.05 18.74
CA SER A 478 -2.80 -8.21 18.95
C SER A 478 -2.03 -7.26 18.04
N GLN A 479 -1.00 -6.59 18.58
CA GLN A 479 -0.12 -5.73 17.79
C GLN A 479 0.80 -6.56 16.89
N THR A 480 0.90 -6.21 15.60
CA THR A 480 1.88 -6.80 14.68
C THR A 480 3.26 -6.16 14.83
N LEU A 481 4.33 -6.85 14.39
CA LEU A 481 5.66 -6.26 14.35
C LEU A 481 5.67 -5.25 13.21
N ALA A 482 5.76 -3.96 13.54
CA ALA A 482 5.95 -2.92 12.53
C ALA A 482 7.42 -2.94 12.05
N SER A 483 7.71 -3.66 10.98
CA SER A 483 9.03 -3.86 10.40
C SER A 483 9.66 -2.53 9.97
N TRP A 484 8.88 -1.62 9.38
CA TRP A 484 9.42 -0.33 8.93
C TRP A 484 9.92 0.57 10.07
N ASN A 485 9.25 0.51 11.22
CA ASN A 485 9.70 1.22 12.42
C ASN A 485 11.06 0.73 12.92
N TYR A 486 11.47 -0.49 12.56
CA TYR A 486 12.77 -1.05 12.94
C TYR A 486 13.91 -0.37 12.18
N ILE A 487 13.87 -0.30 10.85
CA ILE A 487 14.90 0.40 10.05
C ILE A 487 15.03 1.86 10.49
N MET A 488 13.92 2.59 10.63
CA MET A 488 13.97 4.00 11.03
C MET A 488 14.64 4.20 12.39
N LYS A 489 14.39 3.30 13.35
CA LYS A 489 14.94 3.39 14.71
C LYS A 489 16.36 2.85 14.82
N ASP A 490 16.74 1.89 13.97
CA ASP A 490 17.95 1.10 14.12
C ASP A 490 18.93 1.20 12.93
N ALA A 491 18.68 2.06 11.93
CA ALA A 491 19.55 2.26 10.76
C ALA A 491 21.04 2.46 11.13
N GLU A 492 21.33 3.22 12.19
CA GLU A 492 22.70 3.40 12.67
C GLU A 492 23.32 2.09 13.19
N LYS A 493 22.55 1.28 13.92
CA LYS A 493 23.01 -0.01 14.43
C LYS A 493 23.19 -1.01 13.31
N LEU A 494 22.31 -0.99 12.30
CA LEU A 494 22.42 -1.81 11.09
C LEU A 494 23.65 -1.41 10.27
N PHE A 495 23.90 -0.10 10.12
CA PHE A 495 25.12 0.39 9.49
C PHE A 495 26.36 -0.09 10.25
N ASP A 496 26.38 0.07 11.57
CA ASP A 496 27.50 -0.36 12.39
C ASP A 496 27.67 -1.89 12.39
N SER A 497 26.60 -2.69 12.39
CA SER A 497 26.73 -4.14 12.36
C SER A 497 27.31 -4.63 11.02
N ARG A 498 26.96 -3.95 9.92
CA ARG A 498 27.35 -4.35 8.56
C ARG A 498 28.68 -3.75 8.09
N TYR A 499 29.01 -2.53 8.51
CA TYR A 499 30.10 -1.74 7.91
C TYR A 499 31.19 -1.28 8.89
N LYS A 500 31.06 -1.52 10.20
CA LYS A 500 32.04 -1.09 11.22
C LYS A 500 33.45 -1.66 11.02
N THR A 501 33.60 -2.73 10.25
CA THR A 501 34.89 -3.34 9.92
C THR A 501 35.64 -2.64 8.76
N SER A 502 35.07 -1.59 8.13
CA SER A 502 35.62 -0.91 6.94
C SER A 502 36.90 -0.07 7.17
N ILE A 503 37.68 -0.34 8.22
CA ILE A 503 38.92 0.40 8.52
C ILE A 503 40.12 -0.28 7.83
N ILE A 504 40.08 -0.39 6.50
CA ILE A 504 41.25 -0.72 5.70
C ILE A 504 41.71 0.57 5.01
N PRO A 505 42.82 1.19 5.43
CA PRO A 505 43.36 2.36 4.74
C PRO A 505 43.82 1.95 3.34
N ILE A 506 43.16 2.48 2.32
CA ILE A 506 43.60 2.34 0.93
C ILE A 506 44.28 3.63 0.52
N ALA A 507 45.56 3.53 0.12
CA ALA A 507 46.31 4.65 -0.40
C ALA A 507 45.98 4.82 -1.89
N TYR A 508 45.16 5.82 -2.20
CA TYR A 508 44.85 6.19 -3.57
C TYR A 508 45.91 7.14 -4.15
N PRO A 509 46.19 7.06 -5.46
CA PRO A 509 46.94 8.09 -6.19
C PRO A 509 46.37 9.50 -5.97
N ASP A 510 47.10 10.54 -6.35
CA ASP A 510 46.55 11.90 -6.37
C ASP A 510 45.41 12.01 -7.39
N LEU A 511 44.39 12.81 -7.06
CA LEU A 511 43.25 13.04 -7.94
C LEU A 511 43.68 13.90 -9.14
N THR A 512 43.54 13.37 -10.35
CA THR A 512 43.88 14.07 -11.60
C THR A 512 42.68 14.75 -12.24
N SER A 513 41.54 14.05 -12.30
CA SER A 513 40.27 14.56 -12.82
C SER A 513 39.09 13.76 -12.28
N GLN A 514 37.88 14.19 -12.65
CA GLN A 514 36.62 13.60 -12.22
C GLN A 514 35.68 13.52 -13.42
N TYR A 515 35.13 12.35 -13.66
CA TYR A 515 34.23 12.05 -14.78
C TYR A 515 32.94 11.39 -14.28
N ALA A 516 31.87 11.51 -15.05
CA ALA A 516 30.62 10.81 -14.82
C ALA A 516 30.16 10.06 -16.09
N VAL A 517 29.57 8.89 -15.90
CA VAL A 517 28.86 8.13 -16.93
C VAL A 517 27.45 7.90 -16.41
N LEU A 518 26.47 8.53 -17.05
CA LEU A 518 25.07 8.52 -16.65
C LEU A 518 24.28 7.72 -17.67
N VAL A 519 23.62 6.64 -17.24
CA VAL A 519 22.99 5.69 -18.16
C VAL A 519 21.53 5.46 -17.79
N GLN A 520 20.64 5.77 -18.74
CA GLN A 520 19.26 5.35 -18.71
C GLN A 520 19.13 4.01 -19.44
N GLY A 521 18.83 2.96 -18.68
CA GLY A 521 18.70 1.59 -19.19
C GLY A 521 17.33 1.25 -19.77
N SER A 522 16.37 2.18 -19.85
CA SER A 522 14.99 1.92 -20.29
C SER A 522 14.48 2.97 -21.28
N ASN A 523 13.34 2.71 -21.94
CA ASN A 523 12.76 3.59 -22.96
C ASN A 523 11.25 3.82 -22.75
N GLY A 524 10.71 4.83 -23.43
CA GLY A 524 9.28 5.03 -23.58
C GLY A 524 8.64 5.85 -22.45
N TRP A 525 7.46 6.42 -22.76
CA TRP A 525 6.77 7.38 -21.91
C TRP A 525 6.50 6.90 -20.48
N SER A 526 6.13 5.62 -20.30
CA SER A 526 5.89 5.04 -18.96
C SER A 526 7.16 4.97 -18.09
N ASN A 527 8.34 5.12 -18.70
CA ASN A 527 9.64 5.13 -18.04
C ASN A 527 10.29 6.53 -18.02
N TYR A 528 9.47 7.59 -18.16
CA TYR A 528 9.88 9.00 -18.07
C TYR A 528 10.85 9.26 -16.90
N ARG A 529 10.55 8.70 -15.73
CA ARG A 529 11.35 8.80 -14.51
C ARG A 529 12.84 8.47 -14.68
N HIS A 530 13.19 7.46 -15.47
CA HIS A 530 14.58 7.06 -15.61
C HIS A 530 15.39 8.07 -16.45
N GLU A 531 14.75 8.75 -17.42
CA GLU A 531 15.35 9.90 -18.13
C GLU A 531 15.49 11.10 -17.19
N ALA A 532 14.46 11.38 -16.39
CA ALA A 532 14.49 12.46 -15.41
C ALA A 532 15.57 12.26 -14.34
N ASP A 533 15.81 11.03 -13.88
CA ASP A 533 16.85 10.72 -12.90
C ASP A 533 18.27 11.01 -13.42
N VAL A 534 18.60 10.53 -14.62
CA VAL A 534 19.93 10.78 -15.20
C VAL A 534 20.13 12.27 -15.50
N LEU A 535 19.09 12.96 -15.93
CA LEU A 535 19.13 14.42 -16.14
C LEU A 535 19.23 15.18 -14.80
N SER A 536 18.61 14.69 -13.72
CA SER A 536 18.72 15.28 -12.39
C SER A 536 20.15 15.23 -11.87
N ILE A 537 20.82 14.09 -12.02
CA ILE A 537 22.25 13.94 -11.70
C ILE A 537 23.10 14.83 -12.62
N TYR A 538 22.83 14.86 -13.93
CA TYR A 538 23.53 15.73 -14.88
C TYR A 538 23.48 17.20 -14.44
N GLN A 539 22.28 17.72 -14.17
CA GLN A 539 22.08 19.11 -13.75
C GLN A 539 22.78 19.42 -12.41
N MET A 540 22.76 18.47 -11.46
CA MET A 540 23.50 18.59 -10.19
C MET A 540 25.02 18.69 -10.44
N LEU A 541 25.57 17.84 -11.31
CA LEU A 541 27.01 17.87 -11.65
C LEU A 541 27.39 19.18 -12.34
N LYS A 542 26.59 19.65 -13.30
CA LYS A 542 26.80 20.95 -13.97
C LYS A 542 26.78 22.10 -12.96
N HIS A 543 25.80 22.11 -12.05
CA HIS A 543 25.72 23.09 -10.97
C HIS A 543 26.98 23.10 -10.09
N ASN A 544 27.55 21.92 -9.84
CA ASN A 544 28.74 21.74 -9.03
C ASN A 544 30.07 21.79 -9.81
N GLY A 545 30.05 22.33 -11.03
CA GLY A 545 31.25 22.73 -11.77
C GLY A 545 31.79 21.74 -12.80
N TYR A 546 31.05 20.66 -13.11
CA TYR A 546 31.40 19.80 -14.24
C TYR A 546 31.07 20.52 -15.57
N ASP A 547 31.92 20.32 -16.58
CA ASP A 547 31.62 20.64 -17.97
C ASP A 547 31.13 19.38 -18.72
N ASP A 548 30.73 19.53 -19.97
CA ASP A 548 30.18 18.43 -20.78
C ASP A 548 31.25 17.40 -21.20
N ASP A 549 32.52 17.81 -21.31
CA ASP A 549 33.61 16.88 -21.63
C ASP A 549 33.90 15.91 -20.47
N HIS A 550 33.37 16.19 -19.28
CA HIS A 550 33.50 15.36 -18.08
C HIS A 550 32.23 14.56 -17.72
N ILE A 551 31.17 14.65 -18.51
CA ILE A 551 29.93 13.89 -18.29
C ILE A 551 29.57 13.18 -19.58
N ILE A 552 29.55 11.85 -19.57
CA ILE A 552 29.04 11.05 -20.68
C ILE A 552 27.58 10.68 -20.38
N LEU A 553 26.65 11.30 -21.10
CA LEU A 553 25.21 11.10 -20.91
C LEU A 553 24.64 10.15 -21.98
N VAL A 554 24.08 9.02 -21.51
CA VAL A 554 23.39 8.01 -22.31
C VAL A 554 21.92 7.98 -21.92
N THR A 555 21.03 8.43 -22.80
CA THR A 555 19.57 8.52 -22.54
C THR A 555 18.75 8.09 -23.75
N SER A 556 17.47 7.77 -23.59
CA SER A 556 16.56 7.55 -24.72
C SER A 556 16.31 8.83 -25.53
N ASP A 557 16.38 10.00 -24.87
CA ASP A 557 16.05 11.30 -25.47
C ASP A 557 14.63 11.30 -26.08
N ASP A 558 13.67 10.69 -25.37
CA ASP A 558 12.30 10.51 -25.88
C ASP A 558 11.25 11.18 -25.01
N ALA A 559 11.52 11.52 -23.74
CA ALA A 559 10.56 12.13 -22.84
C ALA A 559 10.21 13.59 -23.21
N ALA A 560 11.21 14.46 -23.43
CA ALA A 560 11.00 15.89 -23.64
C ALA A 560 10.03 16.19 -24.79
N ASN A 561 10.13 15.43 -25.88
CA ASN A 561 9.34 15.65 -27.11
C ASN A 561 8.29 14.55 -27.37
N ALA A 562 8.09 13.61 -26.43
CA ALA A 562 7.08 12.56 -26.55
C ALA A 562 5.72 13.17 -26.89
N THR A 563 4.94 12.54 -27.78
CA THR A 563 3.61 13.04 -28.19
C THR A 563 2.68 13.27 -26.99
N LYS A 564 2.79 12.42 -25.97
CA LYS A 564 2.03 12.48 -24.71
C LYS A 564 2.49 13.58 -23.73
N ASN A 565 3.67 14.16 -23.92
CA ASN A 565 4.14 15.26 -23.09
C ASN A 565 3.39 16.54 -23.43
N SER A 566 2.58 17.05 -22.50
CA SER A 566 1.92 18.36 -22.63
C SER A 566 2.92 19.52 -22.45
N ASP A 567 3.99 19.31 -21.69
CA ASP A 567 5.08 20.27 -21.46
C ASP A 567 6.26 20.00 -22.41
N LYS A 568 6.05 20.29 -23.70
CA LYS A 568 7.02 20.00 -24.77
C LYS A 568 8.38 20.67 -24.53
N GLY A 569 9.44 19.89 -24.70
CA GLY A 569 10.82 20.34 -24.52
C GLY A 569 11.27 20.33 -23.06
N ALA A 570 10.46 19.80 -22.14
CA ALA A 570 10.78 19.72 -20.73
C ALA A 570 10.73 18.30 -20.16
N VAL A 571 11.69 18.03 -19.28
CA VAL A 571 11.72 16.85 -18.39
C VAL A 571 11.92 17.36 -16.96
N ARG A 572 11.18 16.86 -15.98
CA ARG A 572 11.17 17.36 -14.58
C ARG A 572 11.06 16.17 -13.62
N THR A 573 11.51 16.30 -12.38
CA THR A 573 11.23 15.30 -11.32
C THR A 573 9.91 15.53 -10.60
N ASP A 574 9.27 16.67 -10.83
CA ASP A 574 8.07 17.15 -10.14
C ASP A 574 7.22 18.00 -11.08
N PRO A 575 5.88 18.07 -10.88
CA PRO A 575 5.02 18.91 -11.72
C PRO A 575 5.50 20.36 -11.79
N ASP A 576 5.94 20.90 -10.65
CA ASP A 576 6.47 22.27 -10.52
C ASP A 576 8.01 22.32 -10.52
N GLY A 577 8.67 21.20 -10.83
CA GLY A 577 10.13 21.07 -10.85
C GLY A 577 10.78 21.91 -11.96
N LYS A 578 12.10 22.07 -11.94
CA LYS A 578 12.82 22.75 -13.04
C LYS A 578 12.92 21.85 -14.27
N ASN A 579 13.03 22.45 -15.45
CA ASN A 579 13.35 21.70 -16.67
C ASN A 579 14.78 21.17 -16.60
N LEU A 580 14.93 19.86 -16.53
CA LEU A 580 16.21 19.13 -16.46
C LEU A 580 16.80 18.88 -17.85
N TYR A 581 15.98 18.95 -18.91
CA TYR A 581 16.42 18.74 -20.29
C TYR A 581 17.15 19.97 -20.86
N GLU A 582 16.87 21.15 -20.31
CA GLU A 582 17.46 22.40 -20.78
C GLU A 582 19.00 22.39 -20.62
N GLY A 583 19.70 22.57 -21.75
CA GLY A 583 21.16 22.66 -21.79
C GLY A 583 21.89 21.32 -21.64
N ALA A 584 21.17 20.19 -21.55
CA ALA A 584 21.79 18.87 -21.47
C ALA A 584 22.46 18.47 -22.79
N VAL A 585 23.73 18.03 -22.72
CA VAL A 585 24.47 17.47 -23.85
C VAL A 585 24.35 15.96 -23.78
N ILE A 586 23.66 15.37 -24.77
CA ILE A 586 23.44 13.93 -24.87
C ILE A 586 24.50 13.35 -25.82
N ASP A 587 25.43 12.58 -25.28
CA ASP A 587 26.49 11.93 -26.08
C ASP A 587 25.94 10.77 -26.91
N TYR A 588 25.04 9.99 -26.31
CA TYR A 588 24.50 8.80 -26.94
C TYR A 588 23.02 8.62 -26.67
N LYS A 589 22.29 8.29 -27.74
CA LYS A 589 20.97 7.69 -27.59
C LYS A 589 21.14 6.22 -27.24
N ASN A 590 20.52 5.77 -26.16
CA ASN A 590 20.64 4.38 -25.71
C ASN A 590 20.15 3.37 -26.77
N ALA A 591 19.30 3.81 -27.72
CA ALA A 591 18.80 3.02 -28.83
C ALA A 591 19.92 2.53 -29.77
N ASP A 592 20.99 3.31 -29.89
CA ASP A 592 22.13 3.06 -30.77
C ASP A 592 23.21 2.19 -30.13
N LEU A 593 23.09 1.92 -28.82
CA LEU A 593 24.07 1.21 -28.02
C LEU A 593 23.58 -0.17 -27.56
N THR A 594 24.55 -1.03 -27.29
CA THR A 594 24.40 -2.29 -26.54
C THR A 594 25.09 -2.18 -25.18
N PRO A 595 24.81 -3.07 -24.21
CA PRO A 595 25.57 -3.11 -22.96
C PRO A 595 27.09 -3.25 -23.17
N GLN A 596 27.51 -3.95 -24.22
CA GLN A 596 28.92 -4.07 -24.59
C GLN A 596 29.53 -2.73 -25.02
N ASP A 597 28.75 -1.85 -25.65
CA ASP A 597 29.19 -0.50 -26.01
C ASP A 597 29.37 0.38 -24.75
N ILE A 598 28.52 0.20 -23.72
CA ILE A 598 28.73 0.82 -22.41
C ILE A 598 30.04 0.34 -21.77
N CYS A 599 30.35 -0.96 -21.87
CA CYS A 599 31.66 -1.48 -21.44
C CYS A 599 32.82 -0.83 -22.21
N ASN A 600 32.65 -0.52 -23.50
CA ASN A 600 33.67 0.17 -24.29
C ASN A 600 33.86 1.62 -23.82
N ILE A 601 32.76 2.33 -23.51
CA ILE A 601 32.78 3.68 -22.93
C ILE A 601 33.55 3.68 -21.60
N LEU A 602 33.22 2.75 -20.70
CA LEU A 602 33.88 2.63 -19.41
C LEU A 602 35.38 2.32 -19.54
N LYS A 603 35.75 1.37 -20.39
CA LYS A 603 37.16 0.97 -20.60
C LYS A 603 37.99 1.95 -21.44
N GLY A 604 37.40 3.04 -21.92
CA GLY A 604 38.10 3.99 -22.79
C GLY A 604 38.40 3.45 -24.20
N VAL A 605 37.63 2.47 -24.68
CA VAL A 605 37.81 1.84 -26.00
C VAL A 605 36.98 2.58 -27.05
N LYS A 606 37.65 3.39 -27.86
CA LYS A 606 36.99 4.10 -28.97
C LYS A 606 36.64 3.14 -30.10
N THR A 607 35.41 3.26 -30.60
CA THR A 607 34.94 2.57 -31.81
C THR A 607 34.21 3.58 -32.71
N ASP A 608 33.84 3.16 -33.92
CA ASP A 608 33.01 4.00 -34.81
C ASP A 608 31.64 4.33 -34.18
N LYS A 609 31.14 3.49 -33.27
CA LYS A 609 29.90 3.72 -32.51
C LYS A 609 30.09 4.50 -31.22
N THR A 610 31.26 4.38 -30.59
CA THR A 610 31.58 4.98 -29.29
C THR A 610 32.83 5.86 -29.37
N PRO A 611 32.79 7.02 -30.07
CA PRO A 611 33.94 7.91 -30.20
C PRO A 611 34.27 8.69 -28.90
N VAL A 612 33.27 8.95 -28.07
CA VAL A 612 33.36 9.59 -26.75
C VAL A 612 33.37 8.51 -25.66
N VAL A 613 34.46 8.41 -24.92
CA VAL A 613 34.70 7.36 -23.92
C VAL A 613 35.51 7.94 -22.75
N LEU A 614 35.54 7.25 -21.61
CA LEU A 614 36.40 7.66 -20.49
C LEU A 614 37.88 7.68 -20.91
N PRO A 615 38.68 8.61 -20.39
CA PRO A 615 40.12 8.52 -20.58
C PRO A 615 40.68 7.31 -19.82
N ALA A 616 41.82 6.78 -20.26
CA ALA A 616 42.55 5.76 -19.50
C ALA A 616 43.51 6.45 -18.53
N ASP A 617 43.02 6.83 -17.34
CA ASP A 617 43.78 7.57 -16.34
C ASP A 617 43.69 6.93 -14.95
N ALA A 618 44.84 6.63 -14.33
CA ALA A 618 44.92 6.02 -13.00
C ALA A 618 44.57 6.98 -11.85
N GLY A 619 44.55 8.29 -12.09
CA GLY A 619 44.26 9.32 -11.10
C GLY A 619 42.80 9.78 -11.07
N GLN A 620 41.97 9.37 -12.03
CA GLN A 620 40.62 9.91 -12.18
C GLN A 620 39.61 9.27 -11.22
N ASN A 621 38.69 10.06 -10.69
CA ASN A 621 37.48 9.54 -10.04
C ASN A 621 36.36 9.39 -11.09
N VAL A 622 35.61 8.30 -11.02
CA VAL A 622 34.49 8.04 -11.94
C VAL A 622 33.19 7.83 -11.16
N LEU A 623 32.15 8.60 -11.48
CA LEU A 623 30.78 8.32 -11.08
C LEU A 623 30.10 7.51 -12.19
N LEU A 624 29.66 6.29 -11.90
CA LEU A 624 28.74 5.54 -12.75
C LEU A 624 27.36 5.58 -12.11
N PHE A 625 26.40 6.23 -12.77
CA PHE A 625 25.00 6.21 -12.34
C PHE A 625 24.14 5.51 -13.39
N TRP A 626 23.33 4.56 -12.94
CA TRP A 626 22.42 3.82 -13.80
C TRP A 626 20.99 3.90 -13.25
N SER A 627 20.05 4.37 -14.07
CA SER A 627 18.61 4.34 -13.77
C SER A 627 17.87 3.52 -14.83
N GLY A 628 17.03 2.57 -14.39
CA GLY A 628 16.31 1.67 -15.27
C GLY A 628 15.73 0.46 -14.57
N HIS A 629 15.23 -0.51 -15.33
CA HIS A 629 14.68 -1.75 -14.77
C HIS A 629 15.77 -2.75 -14.41
N GLY A 630 15.49 -3.63 -13.45
CA GLY A 630 16.39 -4.71 -13.05
C GLY A 630 15.68 -6.06 -13.05
N ARG A 631 16.46 -7.13 -13.21
CA ARG A 631 15.98 -8.52 -13.15
C ARG A 631 16.88 -9.31 -12.21
N SER A 632 16.28 -10.28 -11.51
CA SER A 632 17.01 -11.26 -10.71
C SER A 632 17.03 -12.61 -11.42
N GLU A 633 18.06 -13.41 -11.13
CA GLU A 633 18.19 -14.77 -11.63
C GLU A 633 16.99 -15.64 -11.22
N ALA A 634 16.49 -15.46 -10.00
CA ALA A 634 15.33 -16.17 -9.49
C ALA A 634 14.04 -15.88 -10.28
N VAL A 635 13.88 -14.67 -10.83
CA VAL A 635 12.65 -14.25 -11.51
C VAL A 635 12.74 -14.43 -13.03
N ASN A 636 13.89 -14.13 -13.64
CA ASN A 636 14.02 -14.09 -15.10
C ASN A 636 15.27 -14.79 -15.64
N GLY A 637 16.01 -15.53 -14.80
CA GLY A 637 17.16 -16.34 -15.23
C GLY A 637 18.47 -15.57 -15.44
N ALA A 638 18.52 -14.27 -15.11
CA ALA A 638 19.76 -13.50 -15.06
C ALA A 638 19.68 -12.37 -14.02
N ASN A 639 20.77 -12.17 -13.26
CA ASN A 639 20.99 -10.94 -12.49
C ASN A 639 21.51 -9.87 -13.46
N GLU A 640 20.66 -8.90 -13.80
CA GLU A 640 21.02 -7.86 -14.76
C GLU A 640 20.31 -6.53 -14.50
N MET A 641 20.96 -5.45 -14.92
CA MET A 641 20.27 -4.19 -15.21
C MET A 641 19.74 -4.32 -16.64
N ALA A 642 18.41 -4.33 -16.78
CA ALA A 642 17.76 -4.55 -18.05
C ALA A 642 18.19 -3.47 -19.06
N TRP A 643 18.30 -3.86 -20.33
CA TRP A 643 18.63 -2.95 -21.41
C TRP A 643 17.43 -2.77 -22.33
N ARG A 644 16.72 -1.66 -22.14
CA ARG A 644 15.46 -1.34 -22.82
C ARG A 644 14.45 -2.47 -22.57
N ASP A 645 13.71 -2.83 -23.61
CA ASP A 645 12.73 -3.93 -23.56
C ASP A 645 13.34 -5.26 -24.05
N LEU A 646 14.68 -5.42 -24.02
CA LEU A 646 15.32 -6.65 -24.47
C LEU A 646 15.04 -7.84 -23.52
N PRO A 647 15.01 -9.08 -24.04
CA PRO A 647 14.85 -10.28 -23.22
C PRO A 647 15.95 -10.45 -22.16
N ALA A 648 15.67 -11.25 -21.13
CA ALA A 648 16.62 -11.53 -20.06
C ALA A 648 17.94 -12.12 -20.59
N GLY A 649 19.06 -11.71 -20.00
CA GLY A 649 20.41 -12.07 -20.41
C GLY A 649 20.99 -11.19 -21.52
N GLN A 650 20.23 -10.23 -22.04
CA GLN A 650 20.69 -9.22 -23.01
C GLN A 650 20.87 -7.83 -22.39
N GLY A 651 20.70 -7.71 -21.08
CA GLY A 651 20.99 -6.50 -20.32
C GLY A 651 22.48 -6.35 -19.98
N MET A 652 22.78 -5.40 -19.10
CA MET A 652 24.06 -5.36 -18.40
C MET A 652 24.02 -6.38 -17.26
N THR A 653 24.51 -7.59 -17.52
CA THR A 653 24.56 -8.66 -16.52
C THR A 653 25.56 -8.35 -15.42
N ALA A 654 25.35 -8.92 -14.23
CA ALA A 654 26.25 -8.82 -13.09
C ALA A 654 27.69 -9.22 -13.47
N ASP A 655 27.84 -10.32 -14.21
CA ASP A 655 29.12 -10.79 -14.72
C ASP A 655 29.77 -9.82 -15.70
N LEU A 656 29.01 -9.26 -16.65
CA LEU A 656 29.54 -8.33 -17.65
C LEU A 656 30.05 -7.04 -16.98
N LEU A 657 29.28 -6.49 -16.04
CA LEU A 657 29.67 -5.32 -15.28
C LEU A 657 30.92 -5.60 -14.43
N SER A 658 30.89 -6.68 -13.65
CA SER A 658 32.00 -7.08 -12.78
C SER A 658 33.30 -7.29 -13.55
N GLN A 659 33.26 -8.05 -14.65
CA GLN A 659 34.44 -8.28 -15.51
C GLN A 659 34.95 -6.98 -16.13
N THR A 660 34.05 -6.07 -16.52
CA THR A 660 34.44 -4.77 -17.06
C THR A 660 35.16 -3.92 -16.03
N LEU A 661 34.60 -3.80 -14.81
CA LEU A 661 35.19 -2.99 -13.75
C LEU A 661 36.46 -3.61 -13.18
N GLN A 662 36.53 -4.95 -13.09
CA GLN A 662 37.75 -5.67 -12.72
C GLN A 662 38.86 -5.42 -13.74
N GLN A 663 38.55 -5.49 -15.04
CA GLN A 663 39.52 -5.18 -16.09
C GLN A 663 40.04 -3.73 -15.96
N MET A 664 39.16 -2.76 -15.70
CA MET A 664 39.56 -1.37 -15.50
C MET A 664 40.46 -1.20 -14.27
N ALA A 665 40.16 -1.90 -13.17
CA ALA A 665 40.97 -1.88 -11.96
C ALA A 665 42.36 -2.48 -12.20
N ASP A 666 42.43 -3.64 -12.86
CA ASP A 666 43.69 -4.33 -13.21
C ASP A 666 44.57 -3.45 -14.10
N GLN A 667 43.94 -2.72 -15.02
CA GLN A 667 44.59 -1.80 -15.95
C GLN A 667 44.84 -0.40 -15.35
N LYS A 668 44.47 -0.17 -14.09
CA LYS A 668 44.60 1.11 -13.37
C LYS A 668 43.99 2.27 -14.16
N GLN A 669 42.75 2.09 -14.62
CA GLN A 669 42.02 3.10 -15.40
C GLN A 669 41.18 4.04 -14.54
N PHE A 670 41.23 3.92 -13.22
CA PHE A 670 40.63 4.88 -12.29
C PHE A 670 41.35 4.83 -10.94
N ARG A 671 41.22 5.94 -10.20
CA ARG A 671 41.63 6.09 -8.81
C ARG A 671 40.55 5.53 -7.88
N GLN A 672 39.34 6.05 -7.99
CA GLN A 672 38.16 5.56 -7.29
C GLN A 672 36.95 5.60 -8.23
N MET A 673 36.01 4.67 -8.06
CA MET A 673 34.74 4.64 -8.78
C MET A 673 33.59 4.49 -7.80
N LEU A 674 32.60 5.38 -7.90
CA LEU A 674 31.34 5.28 -7.20
C LEU A 674 30.27 4.82 -8.18
N VAL A 675 29.63 3.68 -7.89
CA VAL A 675 28.60 3.08 -8.72
C VAL A 675 27.25 3.21 -7.99
N CYS A 676 26.36 4.05 -8.50
CA CYS A 676 25.04 4.27 -7.93
C CYS A 676 23.98 3.64 -8.84
N LEU A 677 23.20 2.70 -8.30
CA LEU A 677 22.29 1.85 -9.09
C LEU A 677 20.84 2.01 -8.63
N GLU A 678 19.99 2.54 -9.52
CA GLU A 678 18.51 2.58 -9.44
C GLU A 678 17.84 1.53 -10.36
N PRO A 679 18.23 0.25 -10.29
CA PRO A 679 17.29 -0.83 -10.68
C PRO A 679 16.74 -1.70 -9.54
N CYS A 680 15.61 -2.38 -9.80
CA CYS A 680 15.13 -3.50 -8.98
C CYS A 680 16.24 -4.55 -8.79
N TYR A 681 16.29 -5.20 -7.63
CA TYR A 681 17.28 -6.23 -7.33
C TYR A 681 18.76 -5.77 -7.43
N SER A 682 19.02 -4.46 -7.37
CA SER A 682 20.35 -3.88 -7.64
C SER A 682 21.46 -4.36 -6.70
N ALA A 683 21.12 -4.85 -5.51
CA ALA A 683 22.04 -5.57 -4.63
C ALA A 683 22.79 -6.72 -5.32
N ASN A 684 22.15 -7.48 -6.22
CA ASN A 684 22.81 -8.58 -6.93
C ASN A 684 23.95 -8.06 -7.82
N MET A 685 23.79 -6.86 -8.38
CA MET A 685 24.85 -6.17 -9.13
C MET A 685 25.96 -5.70 -8.18
N GLY A 686 25.60 -5.13 -7.02
CA GLY A 686 26.57 -4.68 -6.01
C GLY A 686 27.43 -5.80 -5.46
N VAL A 687 26.84 -6.97 -5.16
CA VAL A 687 27.55 -8.18 -4.70
C VAL A 687 28.57 -8.64 -5.74
N ALA A 688 28.24 -8.59 -7.03
CA ALA A 688 29.17 -8.99 -8.09
C ALA A 688 30.40 -8.08 -8.20
N LEU A 689 30.39 -6.89 -7.58
CA LEU A 689 31.53 -5.96 -7.55
C LEU A 689 32.46 -6.18 -6.34
N GLU A 690 32.12 -7.10 -5.43
CA GLU A 690 32.95 -7.39 -4.27
C GLU A 690 34.32 -7.94 -4.68
N GLY A 691 35.37 -7.34 -4.10
CA GLY A 691 36.78 -7.68 -4.39
C GLY A 691 37.48 -6.67 -5.32
N ILE A 692 36.75 -5.82 -6.03
CA ILE A 692 37.34 -4.87 -6.97
C ILE A 692 37.88 -3.65 -6.21
N THR A 693 39.20 -3.47 -6.17
CA THR A 693 39.81 -2.34 -5.44
C THR A 693 39.43 -0.99 -6.05
N GLY A 694 39.01 -0.04 -5.20
CA GLY A 694 38.66 1.31 -5.62
C GLY A 694 37.22 1.49 -6.11
N VAL A 695 36.38 0.44 -6.09
CA VAL A 695 34.96 0.54 -6.45
C VAL A 695 34.09 0.53 -5.20
N LEU A 696 33.13 1.45 -5.07
CA LEU A 696 32.05 1.38 -4.09
C LEU A 696 30.73 1.35 -4.83
N ALA A 697 29.84 0.45 -4.46
CA ALA A 697 28.48 0.44 -5.00
C ALA A 697 27.45 0.84 -3.95
N ILE A 698 26.49 1.67 -4.35
CA ILE A 698 25.29 2.01 -3.58
C ILE A 698 24.09 1.61 -4.44
N CYS A 699 23.29 0.69 -3.92
CA CYS A 699 22.17 0.07 -4.61
C CYS A 699 20.85 0.55 -3.99
N SER A 700 19.85 0.82 -4.82
CA SER A 700 18.52 1.28 -4.39
C SER A 700 17.67 0.19 -3.72
N ALA A 701 17.95 -1.09 -4.00
CA ALA A 701 17.16 -2.22 -3.55
C ALA A 701 18.03 -3.43 -3.19
N GLY A 702 17.54 -4.21 -2.24
CA GLY A 702 18.02 -5.52 -1.84
C GLY A 702 17.85 -6.59 -2.92
N PRO A 703 18.39 -7.81 -2.71
CA PRO A 703 18.52 -8.83 -3.76
C PRO A 703 17.19 -9.47 -4.18
N TYR A 704 16.13 -9.27 -3.39
CA TYR A 704 14.82 -9.92 -3.57
C TYR A 704 13.66 -8.93 -3.74
N GLU A 705 13.93 -7.62 -3.82
CA GLU A 705 12.90 -6.59 -3.84
C GLU A 705 13.05 -5.61 -5.00
N GLN A 706 11.98 -4.90 -5.27
CA GLN A 706 11.92 -3.88 -6.32
C GLN A 706 12.41 -2.52 -5.80
N SER A 707 12.78 -1.63 -6.72
CA SER A 707 12.92 -0.20 -6.43
C SER A 707 11.62 0.54 -6.78
N PHE A 708 11.42 1.72 -6.20
CA PHE A 708 10.14 2.42 -6.29
C PHE A 708 10.26 3.77 -6.97
N ALA A 709 9.34 4.01 -7.90
CA ALA A 709 9.12 5.31 -8.50
C ALA A 709 8.60 6.33 -7.47
N ASP A 710 8.84 7.60 -7.71
CA ASP A 710 8.37 8.71 -6.89
C ASP A 710 7.82 9.86 -7.73
N SER A 711 7.01 10.72 -7.11
CA SER A 711 6.38 11.90 -7.73
C SER A 711 5.50 11.59 -8.94
N TRP A 712 4.20 11.46 -8.70
CA TRP A 712 3.24 11.22 -9.76
C TRP A 712 2.76 12.53 -10.40
N SER A 713 2.83 12.63 -11.73
CA SER A 713 2.18 13.71 -12.47
C SER A 713 0.83 13.27 -13.01
N ASN A 714 -0.23 13.92 -12.54
CA ASN A 714 -1.57 13.73 -13.08
C ASN A 714 -1.72 14.29 -14.51
N GLU A 715 -1.02 15.38 -14.83
CA GLU A 715 -1.06 15.99 -16.16
C GLU A 715 -0.39 15.10 -17.21
N LEU A 716 0.79 14.56 -16.89
CA LEU A 716 1.57 13.73 -17.79
C LEU A 716 1.20 12.23 -17.71
N ASN A 717 0.47 11.85 -16.65
CA ASN A 717 0.09 10.48 -16.32
C ASN A 717 1.31 9.53 -16.28
N VAL A 718 2.36 9.96 -15.56
CA VAL A 718 3.62 9.22 -15.36
C VAL A 718 4.19 9.49 -13.97
N TRP A 719 4.97 8.53 -13.46
CA TRP A 719 5.92 8.79 -12.39
C TRP A 719 7.11 9.59 -12.94
N MET A 720 7.53 10.63 -12.22
CA MET A 720 8.45 11.64 -12.72
C MET A 720 9.90 11.40 -12.32
N CYS A 721 10.17 10.63 -11.27
CA CYS A 721 11.53 10.21 -10.88
C CYS A 721 11.47 8.88 -10.11
N ASP A 722 12.62 8.34 -9.70
CA ASP A 722 12.69 7.23 -8.76
C ASP A 722 13.13 7.68 -7.37
N ARG A 723 12.64 6.98 -6.33
CA ARG A 723 12.73 7.44 -4.93
C ARG A 723 14.16 7.48 -4.43
N PHE A 724 14.97 6.45 -4.69
CA PHE A 724 16.37 6.44 -4.27
C PHE A 724 17.15 7.54 -5.00
N SER A 725 16.91 7.73 -6.31
CA SER A 725 17.54 8.78 -7.11
C SER A 725 17.24 10.17 -6.60
N ARG A 726 15.97 10.46 -6.27
CA ARG A 726 15.56 11.70 -5.60
C ARG A 726 16.28 11.90 -4.27
N ASN A 727 16.31 10.88 -3.41
CA ASN A 727 16.93 10.96 -2.09
C ASN A 727 18.45 11.14 -2.18
N LEU A 728 19.10 10.46 -3.12
CA LEU A 728 20.53 10.61 -3.42
C LEU A 728 20.85 12.04 -3.82
N VAL A 729 20.13 12.60 -4.82
CA VAL A 729 20.32 13.97 -5.28
C VAL A 729 20.03 14.98 -4.17
N GLY A 730 18.92 14.81 -3.46
CA GLY A 730 18.50 15.69 -2.36
C GLY A 730 19.52 15.73 -1.23
N HIS A 731 20.03 14.58 -0.80
CA HIS A 731 21.03 14.50 0.26
C HIS A 731 22.38 15.07 -0.17
N VAL A 732 22.91 14.64 -1.32
CA VAL A 732 24.22 15.10 -1.79
C VAL A 732 24.22 16.60 -2.07
N SER A 733 23.11 17.16 -2.56
CA SER A 733 22.97 18.60 -2.79
C SER A 733 22.89 19.41 -1.48
N SER A 734 22.21 18.89 -0.45
CA SER A 734 22.04 19.57 0.83
C SER A 734 23.21 19.37 1.79
N MET A 735 23.95 18.27 1.67
CA MET A 735 25.07 17.89 2.52
C MET A 735 26.27 17.39 1.70
N PRO A 736 26.87 18.22 0.82
CA PRO A 736 27.94 17.79 -0.09
C PRO A 736 29.24 17.37 0.63
N ASP A 737 29.44 17.81 1.87
CA ASP A 737 30.58 17.43 2.72
C ASP A 737 30.27 16.24 3.65
N GLY A 738 29.07 15.64 3.54
CA GLY A 738 28.64 14.48 4.32
C GLY A 738 29.48 13.23 4.02
N THR A 739 29.52 12.31 4.98
CA THR A 739 30.22 11.03 4.83
C THR A 739 29.39 10.02 4.03
N TYR A 740 30.01 8.92 3.59
CA TYR A 740 29.24 7.80 3.01
C TYR A 740 28.24 7.20 4.00
N ARG A 741 28.56 7.23 5.31
CA ARG A 741 27.60 6.88 6.37
C ARG A 741 26.40 7.81 6.36
N ASP A 742 26.61 9.12 6.31
CA ASP A 742 25.50 10.10 6.33
C ASP A 742 24.60 9.92 5.11
N LEU A 743 25.19 9.72 3.93
CA LEU A 743 24.46 9.42 2.71
C LEU A 743 23.64 8.13 2.83
N TYR A 744 24.25 7.04 3.32
CA TYR A 744 23.54 5.78 3.52
C TYR A 744 22.38 5.94 4.49
N LEU A 745 22.60 6.55 5.66
CA LEU A 745 21.55 6.67 6.66
C LEU A 745 20.38 7.47 6.14
N TYR A 746 20.65 8.57 5.44
CA TYR A 746 19.59 9.34 4.82
C TYR A 746 18.83 8.52 3.78
N CYS A 747 19.52 7.86 2.84
CA CYS A 747 18.86 7.06 1.81
C CYS A 747 18.10 5.86 2.40
N ALA A 748 18.66 5.15 3.38
CA ALA A 748 17.99 4.05 4.07
C ALA A 748 16.74 4.52 4.85
N GLN A 749 16.76 5.75 5.35
CA GLN A 749 15.62 6.34 6.08
C GLN A 749 14.53 6.92 5.18
N HIS A 750 14.87 7.37 3.97
CA HIS A 750 13.93 8.10 3.11
C HIS A 750 13.51 7.31 1.86
N THR A 751 14.21 6.24 1.49
CA THR A 751 13.83 5.36 0.38
C THR A 751 12.89 4.28 0.88
N LEU A 752 11.63 4.65 1.08
CA LEU A 752 10.61 3.73 1.58
C LEU A 752 10.31 2.63 0.55
N GLY A 753 10.15 1.39 1.01
CA GLY A 753 9.79 0.23 0.20
C GLY A 753 10.97 -0.63 -0.28
N SER A 754 12.21 -0.15 -0.14
CA SER A 754 13.40 -0.93 -0.48
C SER A 754 14.56 -0.66 0.48
N HIS A 755 15.48 -1.62 0.57
CA HIS A 755 16.69 -1.55 1.37
C HIS A 755 17.83 -1.02 0.53
N VAL A 756 18.17 0.25 0.76
CA VAL A 756 19.41 0.81 0.23
C VAL A 756 20.60 0.06 0.83
N GLY A 757 21.57 -0.31 0.01
CA GLY A 757 22.74 -1.08 0.43
C GLY A 757 24.04 -0.53 -0.12
N ILE A 758 25.10 -0.54 0.69
CA ILE A 758 26.49 -0.35 0.26
C ILE A 758 27.15 -1.71 0.07
N TYR A 759 27.89 -1.85 -1.03
CA TYR A 759 28.65 -3.05 -1.39
C TYR A 759 30.11 -2.72 -1.71
N ASN A 760 30.97 -3.72 -1.54
CA ASN A 760 32.41 -3.63 -1.75
C ASN A 760 33.15 -2.60 -0.85
N ASN A 761 32.55 -2.24 0.28
CA ASN A 761 33.11 -1.28 1.26
C ASN A 761 34.52 -1.63 1.74
N MET A 762 34.83 -2.93 1.88
CA MET A 762 36.14 -3.43 2.32
C MET A 762 37.28 -3.08 1.33
N ASN A 763 36.95 -2.74 0.09
CA ASN A 763 37.91 -2.44 -0.98
C ASN A 763 37.87 -0.98 -1.45
N PHE A 764 37.22 -0.09 -0.68
CA PHE A 764 37.07 1.33 -1.02
C PHE A 764 37.61 2.31 0.04
N GLY A 765 37.59 1.92 1.31
CA GLY A 765 38.12 2.72 2.43
C GLY A 765 37.09 3.04 3.52
N ASN A 766 37.38 4.05 4.33
CA ASN A 766 36.63 4.31 5.57
C ASN A 766 35.37 5.17 5.36
N LEU A 767 34.21 4.51 5.32
CA LEU A 767 32.90 5.13 5.13
C LEU A 767 32.47 6.12 6.23
N TYR A 768 33.10 6.09 7.42
CA TYR A 768 32.81 7.00 8.53
C TYR A 768 33.56 8.34 8.41
N ALA A 769 34.64 8.38 7.62
CA ALA A 769 35.54 9.53 7.57
C ALA A 769 35.68 10.10 6.15
N THR A 770 35.30 9.34 5.12
CA THR A 770 35.27 9.80 3.73
C THR A 770 33.84 9.99 3.25
N GLY A 771 33.68 10.86 2.25
CA GLY A 771 32.39 11.22 1.69
C GLY A 771 32.41 11.22 0.16
N PRO A 772 31.23 11.22 -0.47
CA PRO A 772 31.10 11.14 -1.92
C PRO A 772 31.38 12.47 -2.65
N LYS A 773 31.77 13.53 -1.93
CA LYS A 773 32.02 14.88 -2.49
C LYS A 773 32.84 14.86 -3.78
N ASP A 774 33.90 14.07 -3.80
CA ASP A 774 34.84 14.00 -4.94
C ASP A 774 34.26 13.33 -6.19
N PHE A 775 33.00 12.89 -6.16
CA PHE A 775 32.24 12.39 -7.32
C PHE A 775 31.15 13.34 -7.79
N PHE A 776 30.72 14.27 -6.93
CA PHE A 776 29.58 15.15 -7.19
C PHE A 776 29.93 16.64 -7.25
N VAL A 777 31.14 17.01 -6.80
CA VAL A 777 31.65 18.39 -6.84
C VAL A 777 32.99 18.43 -7.54
N LYS A 778 33.08 19.22 -8.63
CA LYS A 778 34.32 19.37 -9.39
C LYS A 778 35.34 20.13 -8.55
N ARG A 779 36.52 19.53 -8.32
CA ARG A 779 37.65 20.22 -7.70
C ARG A 779 38.26 21.19 -8.70
N LYS A 780 38.59 22.39 -8.21
CA LYS A 780 39.18 23.47 -9.01
C LYS A 780 40.69 23.37 -9.09
#